data_AF-A0A7X2J0C6-F1
#
_entry.id   AF-A0A7X2J0C6-F1
#
_cell.length_a   1.000
_cell.length_b   1.000
_cell.length_c   1.000
_cell.angle_alpha   90.00
_cell.angle_beta   90.00
_cell.angle_gamma   90.00
#
_symmetry.space_group_name_H-M   'P 1'
#
loop_
_entity.id
_entity.type
_entity.pdbx_description
1 polymer ?
#
loop_
_entity_poly.entity_id
_entity_poly.type
_entity_poly.pdbx_seq_one_letter_code
_entity_poly.pdbx_strand_id
1 'polypeptide(L)'
;MSKKTAVAAGITLAAAIITAPFWTWTMKDSKTADVLIVNYTVPDTSFREHRGLTWLLNNLKITKGDGKRYKEEDYSGYAPAMEGTETVKKLPEDLSQYEYIYIVDTYGVFESDLEGDTLSDGSRSELVYGGMEEEDLLRIEDAMKRNGSTLIAEFNTFASPTKPEVKERFYNLLNLRWSGWTGRFFQELNSSEVPLWLKENYEKATGEAYSLKGSGLVFVNEGDEVIVLNDDELNGAPVMFSFTERGSEELNLGGSVQYSYWFDVVQAEDSSEILAEYTLNIDDKGEKKLAEAGLPLKFPAVIHHSSPFYSSYYFAGDFVDEPSIPRFYQAQGIMEWKKLSSSDKRGRTDGFFWKAYAPLMKAILSADRNEEAVSAPVHKNSEIFKDGSTSMIGKTGSDYIQIYKDGEWEDLLIKGVNMGIAKPGTFPGETAISKGEYARWFKQISEMNANSIRIYTIHPPEFYEALYEHNQDAEKPLYLFHGVWVNEEVLVEKANAFDTEVTNEFKDEIKRVVDLVHGEAALPKRPGHAGGTYAYDLSPYLLGWVIGVEWDPDAAESTNLSNPDKGSYQGKYIRTEEGAEPFEAWLAEMLDYTVGYESDTYQWQHPASFTNWVTTDLLTHPSEPSEKEDKVTINPNHISATENFKAGLFASYHIYPYYPDFLNYEKKYTEYVDHRGQKNNYAGYLNDMKSVHSMPLLVAEFGIPASRGMTHRNVYGLNQGYHSEQEQGSMVARLFEDITVEKMAGGMVFSWQDEWFKRTWNTMDYDNPERRPFWNNMQINEQHFGLLSFDPQTEDTLIKVDGDTEDWEARKEKPVFQNGKGLIQDIYLSSDESSLNIRLDMEQNQWLQNEYDFYILLDTIKGQGQSAIPGIEGTVGSGIDFAAQLKGEENSRLLIDSYYDTFYYDYGHVKKMIPSVNNADKKNNGIYHPIRLTLNKALTINNEEGKIDLPFDSYETGRLQMGNGNPSSKNYNSLTDFAVNKENGIIELKLQWMLLNFKDPSQREMMGDIWKDGIEASAKADGIRVAVVAAEKGSSLPIETLPENLEEDEWLFYTWDTWDEPLYHERLKVSFDIMKQAYAEITIK
;
A
#
# COMPACT_ATOMS: atom_id res chain seq x y z
N MET A 1 65.91 -45.20 -28.85
CA MET A 1 64.49 -45.43 -29.24
C MET A 1 64.38 -45.42 -30.75
N SER A 2 63.74 -46.42 -31.37
CA SER A 2 63.48 -46.38 -32.82
C SER A 2 62.46 -45.28 -33.13
N LYS A 3 62.52 -44.68 -34.33
CA LYS A 3 61.55 -43.65 -34.77
C LYS A 3 60.09 -44.14 -34.65
N LYS A 4 59.85 -45.45 -34.78
CA LYS A 4 58.53 -46.09 -34.57
C LYS A 4 58.09 -46.07 -33.10
N THR A 5 59.02 -46.25 -32.16
CA THR A 5 58.73 -46.24 -30.72
C THR A 5 58.40 -44.83 -30.22
N ALA A 6 59.09 -43.81 -30.73
CA ALA A 6 58.80 -42.41 -30.42
C ALA A 6 57.45 -41.96 -31.00
N VAL A 7 57.11 -42.39 -32.22
CA VAL A 7 55.79 -42.13 -32.82
C VAL A 7 54.69 -42.85 -32.05
N ALA A 8 54.87 -44.12 -31.68
CA ALA A 8 53.88 -44.86 -30.88
C ALA A 8 53.69 -44.22 -29.48
N ALA A 9 54.77 -43.84 -28.79
CA ALA A 9 54.69 -43.15 -27.51
C ALA A 9 54.02 -41.77 -27.64
N GLY A 10 54.28 -41.04 -28.72
CA GLY A 10 53.60 -39.78 -29.03
C GLY A 10 52.10 -39.97 -29.29
N ILE A 11 51.71 -41.03 -30.00
CA ILE A 11 50.29 -41.38 -30.23
C ILE A 11 49.61 -41.77 -28.92
N THR A 12 50.24 -42.58 -28.06
CA THR A 12 49.69 -42.97 -26.76
C THR A 12 49.55 -41.77 -25.83
N LEU A 13 50.54 -40.88 -25.79
CA LEU A 13 50.47 -39.66 -24.98
C LEU A 13 49.39 -38.70 -25.49
N ALA A 14 49.26 -38.54 -26.81
CA ALA A 14 48.17 -37.76 -27.41
C ALA A 14 46.81 -38.36 -27.09
N ALA A 15 46.65 -39.69 -27.18
CA ALA A 15 45.41 -40.38 -26.82
C ALA A 15 45.09 -40.24 -25.33
N ALA A 16 46.09 -40.31 -24.44
CA ALA A 16 45.91 -40.09 -23.01
C ALA A 16 45.48 -38.64 -22.69
N ILE A 17 46.08 -37.64 -23.35
CA ILE A 17 45.69 -36.23 -23.19
C ILE A 17 44.27 -35.98 -23.72
N ILE A 18 43.93 -36.53 -24.89
CA ILE A 18 42.60 -36.38 -25.51
C ILE A 18 41.50 -37.06 -24.68
N THR A 19 41.80 -38.20 -24.06
CA THR A 19 40.82 -38.96 -23.24
C THR A 19 40.84 -38.57 -21.77
N ALA A 20 41.83 -37.82 -21.29
CA ALA A 20 41.95 -37.41 -19.90
C ALA A 20 40.68 -36.72 -19.36
N PRO A 21 40.02 -35.77 -20.08
CA PRO A 21 38.76 -35.16 -19.63
C PRO A 21 37.64 -36.17 -19.33
N PHE A 22 37.57 -37.27 -20.08
CA PHE A 22 36.57 -38.32 -19.88
C PHE A 22 36.88 -39.17 -18.65
N TRP A 23 38.15 -39.53 -18.45
CA TRP A 23 38.58 -40.29 -17.29
C TRP A 23 38.46 -39.48 -16.00
N THR A 24 38.84 -38.20 -16.01
CA THR A 24 38.71 -37.31 -14.85
C THR A 24 37.25 -37.06 -14.51
N TRP A 25 36.37 -36.87 -15.51
CA TRP A 25 34.93 -36.84 -15.26
C TRP A 25 34.45 -38.16 -14.64
N THR A 26 34.86 -39.31 -15.19
CA THR A 26 34.45 -40.63 -14.66
C THR A 26 34.86 -40.82 -13.20
N MET A 27 36.03 -40.32 -12.79
CA MET A 27 36.54 -40.36 -11.42
C MET A 27 35.95 -39.30 -10.48
N LYS A 28 35.24 -38.28 -10.99
CA LYS A 28 34.58 -37.25 -10.16
C LYS A 28 33.49 -37.89 -9.30
N ASP A 29 33.39 -37.52 -8.03
CA ASP A 29 32.31 -37.99 -7.15
C ASP A 29 30.94 -37.46 -7.62
N SER A 30 29.89 -38.23 -7.41
CA SER A 30 28.51 -37.81 -7.66
C SER A 30 27.94 -37.13 -6.42
N LYS A 31 27.20 -36.03 -6.62
CA LYS A 31 26.38 -35.38 -5.59
C LYS A 31 24.94 -35.87 -5.76
N THR A 32 24.35 -36.46 -4.73
CA THR A 32 22.91 -36.75 -4.76
C THR A 32 22.17 -35.46 -4.44
N ALA A 33 21.28 -35.04 -5.34
CA ALA A 33 20.33 -33.96 -5.11
C ALA A 33 19.11 -34.17 -6.02
N ASP A 34 17.94 -34.30 -5.42
CA ASP A 34 16.68 -34.45 -6.14
C ASP A 34 16.16 -33.09 -6.61
N VAL A 35 15.97 -32.96 -7.91
CA VAL A 35 15.53 -31.75 -8.62
C VAL A 35 14.22 -32.08 -9.32
N LEU A 36 13.14 -31.44 -8.90
CA LEU A 36 11.87 -31.49 -9.61
C LEU A 36 11.92 -30.51 -10.78
N ILE A 37 11.76 -31.00 -12.01
CA ILE A 37 11.66 -30.15 -13.21
C ILE A 37 10.17 -30.02 -13.55
N VAL A 38 9.67 -28.79 -13.63
CA VAL A 38 8.30 -28.46 -14.03
C VAL A 38 8.34 -27.74 -15.37
N ASN A 39 7.69 -28.31 -16.39
CA ASN A 39 7.66 -27.73 -17.73
C ASN A 39 6.35 -28.10 -18.44
N TYR A 40 5.50 -27.10 -18.69
CA TYR A 40 4.19 -27.26 -19.31
C TYR A 40 4.23 -27.03 -20.83
N THR A 41 5.38 -26.63 -21.38
CA THR A 41 5.58 -26.25 -22.79
C THR A 41 6.52 -27.25 -23.48
N VAL A 42 6.09 -28.51 -23.63
CA VAL A 42 6.86 -29.56 -24.33
C VAL A 42 6.06 -30.08 -25.54
N PRO A 43 6.05 -29.35 -26.67
CA PRO A 43 5.22 -29.68 -27.83
C PRO A 43 5.73 -30.91 -28.61
N ASP A 44 7.04 -31.22 -28.51
CA ASP A 44 7.68 -32.30 -29.26
C ASP A 44 8.75 -33.06 -28.46
N THR A 45 9.34 -34.08 -29.08
CA THR A 45 10.37 -34.94 -28.45
C THR A 45 11.78 -34.34 -28.49
N SER A 46 11.96 -33.05 -28.79
CA SER A 46 13.25 -32.36 -28.72
C SER A 46 13.63 -31.98 -27.30
N PHE A 47 12.62 -31.83 -26.43
CA PHE A 47 12.74 -31.40 -25.02
C PHE A 47 13.54 -30.09 -24.86
N ARG A 48 13.53 -29.25 -25.90
CA ARG A 48 14.41 -28.08 -26.05
C ARG A 48 14.49 -27.24 -24.78
N GLU A 49 13.34 -26.85 -24.24
CA GLU A 49 13.20 -25.93 -23.11
C GLU A 49 13.92 -26.38 -21.83
N HIS A 50 14.04 -27.68 -21.51
CA HIS A 50 14.73 -28.11 -20.28
C HIS A 50 15.94 -29.02 -20.52
N ARG A 51 16.30 -29.21 -21.79
CA ARG A 51 17.45 -30.05 -22.18
C ARG A 51 18.77 -29.51 -21.64
N GLY A 52 18.91 -28.18 -21.57
CA GLY A 52 20.10 -27.54 -21.02
C GLY A 52 20.33 -27.87 -19.55
N LEU A 53 19.27 -27.82 -18.75
CA LEU A 53 19.29 -28.19 -17.35
C LEU A 53 19.68 -29.66 -17.16
N THR A 54 19.01 -30.59 -17.85
CA THR A 54 19.31 -32.02 -17.72
C THR A 54 20.75 -32.36 -18.16
N TRP A 55 21.26 -31.70 -19.20
CA TRP A 55 22.66 -31.83 -19.60
C TRP A 55 23.62 -31.33 -18.50
N LEU A 56 23.31 -30.18 -17.89
CA LEU A 56 24.13 -29.56 -16.85
C LEU A 56 24.18 -30.43 -15.59
N LEU A 57 23.03 -30.90 -15.09
CA LEU A 57 22.93 -31.82 -13.95
C LEU A 57 23.82 -33.05 -14.17
N ASN A 58 23.75 -33.63 -15.35
CA ASN A 58 24.57 -34.79 -15.72
C ASN A 58 26.06 -34.46 -15.85
N ASN A 59 26.44 -33.31 -16.41
CA ASN A 59 27.84 -32.87 -16.45
C ASN A 59 28.41 -32.65 -15.04
N LEU A 60 27.61 -32.06 -14.16
CA LEU A 60 27.96 -31.84 -12.76
C LEU A 60 27.97 -33.11 -11.92
N LYS A 61 27.49 -34.25 -12.45
CA LYS A 61 27.27 -35.52 -11.74
C LYS A 61 26.30 -35.37 -10.56
N ILE A 62 25.24 -34.62 -10.78
CA ILE A 62 24.09 -34.58 -9.86
C ILE A 62 23.17 -35.74 -10.21
N THR A 63 22.83 -36.57 -9.22
CA THR A 63 21.98 -37.76 -9.37
C THR A 63 20.76 -37.70 -8.48
N LYS A 64 19.71 -38.41 -8.86
CA LYS A 64 18.49 -38.59 -8.06
C LYS A 64 18.77 -39.40 -6.79
N GLY A 65 17.85 -39.37 -5.82
CA GLY A 65 17.91 -40.14 -4.57
C GLY A 65 18.10 -41.65 -4.77
N ASP A 66 17.67 -42.19 -5.91
CA ASP A 66 17.87 -43.59 -6.31
C ASP A 66 19.22 -43.88 -7.00
N GLY A 67 20.10 -42.89 -7.09
CA GLY A 67 21.43 -42.96 -7.72
C GLY A 67 21.41 -42.94 -9.25
N LYS A 68 20.24 -42.78 -9.89
CA LYS A 68 20.14 -42.66 -11.35
C LYS A 68 20.42 -41.23 -11.81
N ARG A 69 20.89 -41.14 -13.06
CA ARG A 69 21.07 -39.88 -13.78
C ARG A 69 19.73 -39.29 -14.23
N TYR A 70 19.69 -37.98 -14.44
CA TYR A 70 18.54 -37.30 -15.04
C TYR A 70 18.44 -37.59 -16.54
N LYS A 71 17.23 -37.82 -17.02
CA LYS A 71 16.89 -37.92 -18.44
C LYS A 71 16.01 -36.75 -18.87
N GLU A 72 15.95 -36.50 -20.18
CA GLU A 72 15.08 -35.48 -20.76
C GLU A 72 13.58 -35.77 -20.47
N GLU A 73 13.19 -37.01 -20.15
CA GLU A 73 11.80 -37.33 -19.78
C GLU A 73 11.47 -37.12 -18.28
N ASP A 74 12.45 -36.78 -17.43
CA ASP A 74 12.29 -36.62 -15.98
C ASP A 74 11.76 -35.21 -15.63
N TYR A 75 10.50 -34.91 -15.98
CA TYR A 75 9.80 -33.66 -15.66
C TYR A 75 8.29 -33.89 -15.39
N SER A 76 7.63 -32.92 -14.74
CA SER A 76 6.18 -32.81 -14.58
C SER A 76 5.61 -31.72 -15.49
N GLY A 77 4.47 -31.97 -16.13
CA GLY A 77 3.82 -31.08 -17.09
C GLY A 77 3.31 -31.78 -18.34
N TYR A 78 3.11 -31.02 -19.42
CA TYR A 78 2.61 -31.55 -20.69
C TYR A 78 3.67 -32.40 -21.39
N ALA A 79 3.28 -33.56 -21.91
CA ALA A 79 4.14 -34.48 -22.64
C ALA A 79 3.60 -34.73 -24.06
N PRO A 80 4.49 -34.77 -25.08
CA PRO A 80 4.08 -34.98 -26.46
C PRO A 80 3.44 -36.37 -26.62
N ALA A 81 2.29 -36.43 -27.29
CA ALA A 81 1.50 -37.66 -27.42
C ALA A 81 2.28 -38.76 -28.17
N MET A 82 2.59 -39.87 -27.48
CA MET A 82 2.98 -41.14 -28.09
C MET A 82 1.80 -42.12 -28.01
N GLU A 83 1.63 -43.01 -29.00
CA GLU A 83 0.51 -43.96 -29.01
C GLU A 83 0.38 -44.72 -27.67
N GLY A 84 -0.68 -44.42 -26.90
CA GLY A 84 -1.05 -45.12 -25.66
C GLY A 84 -0.52 -44.53 -24.34
N THR A 85 0.00 -43.30 -24.29
CA THR A 85 0.48 -42.64 -23.05
C THR A 85 -0.36 -41.44 -22.62
N GLU A 86 -0.46 -41.21 -21.30
CA GLU A 86 -1.02 -39.97 -20.74
C GLU A 86 -0.20 -38.75 -21.21
N THR A 87 -0.89 -37.70 -21.65
CA THR A 87 -0.29 -36.47 -22.20
C THR A 87 0.07 -35.43 -21.13
N VAL A 88 -0.28 -35.66 -19.86
CA VAL A 88 0.02 -34.75 -18.75
C VAL A 88 0.58 -35.53 -17.58
N LYS A 89 1.80 -35.19 -17.16
CA LYS A 89 2.45 -35.72 -15.95
C LYS A 89 2.20 -34.75 -14.80
N LYS A 90 1.27 -35.07 -13.90
CA LYS A 90 0.98 -34.24 -12.73
C LYS A 90 2.19 -34.11 -11.81
N LEU A 91 2.26 -33.00 -11.06
CA LEU A 91 3.22 -32.86 -9.96
C LEU A 91 3.01 -34.00 -8.94
N PRO A 92 4.09 -34.55 -8.35
CA PRO A 92 3.98 -35.50 -7.25
C PRO A 92 3.15 -34.95 -6.09
N GLU A 93 2.41 -35.81 -5.40
CA GLU A 93 1.64 -35.41 -4.21
C GLU A 93 2.56 -35.01 -3.05
N ASP A 94 3.72 -35.67 -2.93
CA ASP A 94 4.73 -35.40 -1.91
C ASP A 94 6.00 -34.82 -2.56
N LEU A 95 6.28 -33.57 -2.23
CA LEU A 95 7.44 -32.84 -2.72
C LEU A 95 8.63 -32.88 -1.74
N SER A 96 8.50 -33.54 -0.58
CA SER A 96 9.46 -33.48 0.52
C SER A 96 10.87 -33.95 0.17
N GLN A 97 10.98 -34.81 -0.85
CA GLN A 97 12.25 -35.39 -1.28
C GLN A 97 13.08 -34.44 -2.14
N TYR A 98 12.45 -33.43 -2.76
CA TYR A 98 13.12 -32.56 -3.72
C TYR A 98 13.86 -31.43 -3.01
N GLU A 99 15.16 -31.35 -3.23
CA GLU A 99 15.99 -30.26 -2.71
C GLU A 99 15.83 -28.98 -3.53
N TYR A 100 15.57 -29.13 -4.83
CA TYR A 100 15.34 -28.03 -5.75
C TYR A 100 14.06 -28.27 -6.55
N ILE A 101 13.28 -27.22 -6.74
CA ILE A 101 12.13 -27.19 -7.65
C ILE A 101 12.48 -26.19 -8.74
N TYR A 102 12.61 -26.65 -9.98
CA TYR A 102 12.94 -25.81 -11.12
C TYR A 102 11.71 -25.70 -12.04
N ILE A 103 11.10 -24.51 -12.09
CA ILE A 103 10.03 -24.15 -13.01
C ILE A 103 10.66 -23.56 -14.27
N VAL A 104 10.58 -24.32 -15.37
CA VAL A 104 11.16 -23.96 -16.66
C VAL A 104 10.21 -23.08 -17.46
N ASP A 105 8.97 -23.53 -17.61
CA ASP A 105 7.93 -22.81 -18.34
C ASP A 105 6.56 -23.34 -17.89
N THR A 106 5.62 -22.44 -17.58
CA THR A 106 4.25 -22.79 -17.21
C THR A 106 3.21 -22.26 -18.19
N TYR A 107 3.60 -21.55 -19.25
CA TYR A 107 2.70 -20.96 -20.24
C TYR A 107 1.79 -22.02 -20.88
N GLY A 108 2.36 -23.16 -21.28
CA GLY A 108 1.60 -24.29 -21.77
C GLY A 108 1.65 -24.52 -23.28
N VAL A 109 0.86 -25.50 -23.74
CA VAL A 109 0.72 -25.90 -25.14
C VAL A 109 -0.66 -25.53 -25.65
N PHE A 110 -0.71 -24.95 -26.84
CA PHE A 110 -1.93 -24.59 -27.56
C PHE A 110 -2.15 -25.54 -28.76
N GLU A 111 -3.39 -25.67 -29.27
CA GLU A 111 -3.69 -26.61 -30.37
C GLU A 111 -2.82 -26.39 -31.61
N SER A 112 -2.51 -25.12 -31.92
CA SER A 112 -1.64 -24.74 -33.04
C SER A 112 -0.20 -25.26 -32.90
N ASP A 113 0.26 -25.49 -31.68
CA ASP A 113 1.62 -26.00 -31.41
C ASP A 113 1.73 -27.50 -31.75
N LEU A 114 0.60 -28.23 -31.78
CA LEU A 114 0.53 -29.66 -32.06
C LEU A 114 0.27 -29.98 -33.54
N GLU A 115 -0.51 -29.14 -34.22
CA GLU A 115 -0.92 -29.38 -35.61
C GLU A 115 0.02 -28.74 -36.64
N GLY A 116 0.86 -27.77 -36.23
CA GLY A 116 1.76 -27.05 -37.13
C GLY A 116 1.05 -26.07 -38.09
N ASP A 117 -0.27 -25.91 -37.93
CA ASP A 117 -1.11 -24.95 -38.65
C ASP A 117 -1.58 -23.87 -37.66
N THR A 118 -1.46 -22.60 -38.07
CA THR A 118 -1.97 -21.43 -37.33
C THR A 118 -3.37 -21.09 -37.84
N LEU A 119 -4.27 -20.71 -36.93
CA LEU A 119 -5.59 -20.20 -37.29
C LEU A 119 -5.44 -18.93 -38.15
N SER A 120 -6.19 -18.87 -39.25
CA SER A 120 -6.06 -17.83 -40.29
C SER A 120 -6.61 -16.45 -39.90
N ASP A 121 -7.08 -16.27 -38.67
CA ASP A 121 -7.78 -15.08 -38.19
C ASP A 121 -7.10 -14.39 -36.98
N GLY A 122 -5.89 -14.82 -36.61
CA GLY A 122 -5.10 -14.19 -35.55
C GLY A 122 -5.55 -14.53 -34.13
N SER A 123 -6.57 -15.39 -33.96
CA SER A 123 -6.95 -15.90 -32.64
C SER A 123 -5.89 -16.87 -32.10
N ARG A 124 -5.52 -16.73 -30.82
CA ARG A 124 -4.77 -17.79 -30.12
C ARG A 124 -5.65 -19.04 -30.14
N SER A 125 -5.09 -20.19 -30.55
CA SER A 125 -5.84 -21.45 -30.57
C SER A 125 -6.27 -21.86 -29.16
N GLU A 126 -7.14 -22.86 -29.01
CA GLU A 126 -7.58 -23.25 -27.66
C GLU A 126 -6.38 -23.78 -26.84
N LEU A 127 -6.30 -23.38 -25.56
CA LEU A 127 -5.27 -23.86 -24.63
C LEU A 127 -5.49 -25.35 -24.37
N VAL A 128 -4.50 -26.18 -24.66
CA VAL A 128 -4.55 -27.62 -24.41
C VAL A 128 -4.20 -27.91 -22.94
N TYR A 129 -3.13 -27.29 -22.44
CA TYR A 129 -2.69 -27.39 -21.05
C TYR A 129 -1.68 -26.28 -20.75
N GLY A 130 -1.87 -25.52 -19.67
CA GLY A 130 -0.99 -24.41 -19.30
C GLY A 130 -1.53 -23.64 -18.11
N GLY A 131 -0.69 -22.78 -17.52
CA GLY A 131 -0.97 -22.02 -16.31
C GLY A 131 -0.82 -22.91 -15.09
N MET A 132 0.04 -22.52 -14.14
CA MET A 132 0.12 -23.24 -12.88
C MET A 132 -1.22 -23.13 -12.13
N GLU A 133 -1.72 -24.27 -11.63
CA GLU A 133 -2.91 -24.27 -10.78
C GLU A 133 -2.53 -23.88 -9.35
N GLU A 134 -3.44 -23.20 -8.64
CA GLU A 134 -3.19 -22.71 -7.28
C GLU A 134 -2.81 -23.85 -6.31
N GLU A 135 -3.40 -25.04 -6.46
CA GLU A 135 -3.09 -26.22 -5.63
C GLU A 135 -1.67 -26.77 -5.88
N ASP A 136 -1.14 -26.66 -7.09
CA ASP A 136 0.25 -27.03 -7.40
C ASP A 136 1.22 -26.04 -6.74
N LEU A 137 0.94 -24.73 -6.85
CA LEU A 137 1.78 -23.70 -6.25
C LEU A 137 1.78 -23.78 -4.72
N LEU A 138 0.63 -24.04 -4.09
CA LEU A 138 0.54 -24.26 -2.64
C LEU A 138 1.41 -25.43 -2.17
N ARG A 139 1.52 -26.51 -2.97
CA ARG A 139 2.41 -27.62 -2.64
C ARG A 139 3.88 -27.25 -2.77
N ILE A 140 4.23 -26.42 -3.76
CA ILE A 140 5.59 -25.87 -3.91
C ILE A 140 5.92 -24.97 -2.72
N GLU A 141 5.02 -24.06 -2.34
CA GLU A 141 5.15 -23.21 -1.16
C GLU A 141 5.36 -24.06 0.11
N ASP A 142 4.58 -25.13 0.29
CA ASP A 142 4.73 -26.04 1.45
C ASP A 142 6.09 -26.72 1.47
N ALA A 143 6.55 -27.25 0.33
CA ALA A 143 7.87 -27.87 0.21
C ALA A 143 9.01 -26.88 0.51
N MET A 144 8.86 -25.64 0.06
CA MET A 144 9.82 -24.58 0.33
C MET A 144 9.86 -24.24 1.83
N LYS A 145 8.70 -23.94 2.42
CA LYS A 145 8.58 -23.44 3.79
C LYS A 145 8.82 -24.52 4.85
N ARG A 146 8.47 -25.79 4.58
CA ARG A 146 8.61 -26.89 5.55
C ARG A 146 9.84 -27.78 5.33
N ASN A 147 10.30 -27.92 4.09
CA ASN A 147 11.37 -28.86 3.72
C ASN A 147 12.64 -28.14 3.25
N GLY A 148 12.60 -26.80 3.22
CA GLY A 148 13.71 -25.95 2.81
C GLY A 148 14.04 -26.08 1.32
N SER A 149 13.14 -26.60 0.48
CA SER A 149 13.37 -26.75 -0.96
C SER A 149 13.66 -25.38 -1.58
N THR A 150 14.66 -25.29 -2.46
CA THR A 150 14.96 -24.05 -3.18
C THR A 150 14.16 -23.99 -4.47
N LEU A 151 13.36 -22.94 -4.65
CA LEU A 151 12.66 -22.69 -5.91
C LEU A 151 13.56 -21.95 -6.88
N ILE A 152 13.58 -22.38 -8.13
CA ILE A 152 14.19 -21.67 -9.24
C ILE A 152 13.11 -21.58 -10.31
N ALA A 153 12.65 -20.36 -10.61
CA ALA A 153 11.67 -20.12 -11.65
C ALA A 153 12.30 -19.21 -12.72
N GLU A 154 11.93 -19.41 -13.98
CA GLU A 154 12.35 -18.52 -15.06
C GLU A 154 11.16 -17.95 -15.83
N PHE A 155 11.46 -17.20 -16.88
CA PHE A 155 10.53 -16.59 -17.83
C PHE A 155 9.31 -17.49 -18.14
N ASN A 156 8.15 -16.87 -18.41
CA ASN A 156 6.85 -17.54 -18.58
C ASN A 156 6.25 -18.18 -17.30
N THR A 157 6.50 -17.56 -16.14
CA THR A 157 5.83 -17.89 -14.88
C THR A 157 4.54 -17.08 -14.66
N PHE A 158 4.51 -15.81 -15.07
CA PHE A 158 3.43 -14.86 -14.73
C PHE A 158 2.35 -14.67 -15.80
N ALA A 159 2.74 -14.70 -17.08
CA ALA A 159 1.85 -14.33 -18.18
C ALA A 159 0.66 -15.30 -18.32
N SER A 160 -0.45 -14.82 -18.91
CA SER A 160 -1.58 -15.67 -19.30
C SER A 160 -1.08 -16.93 -20.01
N PRO A 161 -1.53 -18.15 -19.63
CA PRO A 161 -2.80 -18.44 -18.95
C PRO A 161 -2.74 -18.52 -17.42
N THR A 162 -1.65 -18.10 -16.77
CA THR A 162 -1.59 -18.03 -15.30
C THR A 162 -2.68 -17.08 -14.76
N LYS A 163 -3.50 -17.58 -13.83
CA LYS A 163 -4.61 -16.81 -13.22
C LYS A 163 -4.05 -15.69 -12.32
N PRO A 164 -4.72 -14.53 -12.20
CA PRO A 164 -4.25 -13.41 -11.37
C PRO A 164 -3.90 -13.80 -9.93
N GLU A 165 -4.67 -14.71 -9.30
CA GLU A 165 -4.42 -15.15 -7.93
C GLU A 165 -3.12 -15.95 -7.81
N VAL A 166 -2.78 -16.74 -8.82
CA VAL A 166 -1.53 -17.52 -8.88
C VAL A 166 -0.34 -16.59 -9.19
N LYS A 167 -0.56 -15.59 -10.04
CA LYS A 167 0.42 -14.54 -10.36
C LYS A 167 0.84 -13.78 -9.08
N GLU A 168 -0.12 -13.34 -8.26
CA GLU A 168 0.16 -12.65 -7.00
C GLU A 168 0.91 -13.55 -5.99
N ARG A 169 0.57 -14.84 -5.92
CA ARG A 169 1.33 -15.78 -5.09
C ARG A 169 2.77 -15.92 -5.54
N PHE A 170 3.02 -16.05 -6.85
CA PHE A 170 4.39 -16.08 -7.37
C PHE A 170 5.15 -14.78 -7.08
N TYR A 171 4.50 -13.63 -7.20
CA TYR A 171 5.11 -12.36 -6.84
C TYR A 171 5.57 -12.31 -5.40
N ASN A 172 4.74 -12.81 -4.46
CA ASN A 172 5.11 -12.89 -3.06
C ASN A 172 6.22 -13.94 -2.82
N LEU A 173 6.14 -15.09 -3.48
CA LEU A 173 7.09 -16.18 -3.32
C LEU A 173 8.48 -15.79 -3.85
N LEU A 174 8.53 -15.08 -4.98
CA LEU A 174 9.75 -14.67 -5.68
C LEU A 174 10.22 -13.25 -5.30
N ASN A 175 9.48 -12.56 -4.42
CA ASN A 175 9.71 -11.20 -3.95
C ASN A 175 9.91 -10.17 -5.08
N LEU A 176 9.03 -10.19 -6.08
CA LEU A 176 9.12 -9.35 -7.28
C LEU A 176 7.74 -9.08 -7.90
N ARG A 177 7.64 -8.07 -8.76
CA ARG A 177 6.47 -7.78 -9.61
C ARG A 177 6.87 -7.74 -11.09
N TRP A 178 6.05 -8.29 -11.97
CA TRP A 178 6.22 -8.17 -13.42
C TRP A 178 5.45 -6.94 -13.92
N SER A 179 6.09 -6.13 -14.77
CA SER A 179 5.51 -4.89 -15.32
C SER A 179 4.42 -5.12 -16.37
N GLY A 180 4.13 -6.38 -16.71
CA GLY A 180 3.29 -6.74 -17.86
C GLY A 180 4.02 -6.70 -19.20
N TRP A 181 5.28 -6.25 -19.23
CA TRP A 181 6.09 -6.18 -20.46
C TRP A 181 7.10 -7.32 -20.58
N THR A 182 7.20 -7.84 -21.80
CA THR A 182 8.17 -8.85 -22.21
C THR A 182 8.93 -8.33 -23.43
N GLY A 183 10.23 -8.59 -23.50
CA GLY A 183 11.09 -8.15 -24.59
C GLY A 183 11.83 -9.28 -25.29
N ARG A 184 12.17 -9.10 -26.58
CA ARG A 184 13.10 -9.97 -27.32
C ARG A 184 13.82 -9.24 -28.44
N PHE A 185 15.10 -9.56 -28.59
CA PHE A 185 15.88 -9.13 -29.75
C PHE A 185 15.73 -10.12 -30.92
N PHE A 186 15.40 -9.61 -32.10
CA PHE A 186 15.32 -10.38 -33.34
C PHE A 186 16.45 -9.98 -34.29
N GLN A 187 17.18 -10.96 -34.84
CA GLN A 187 18.19 -10.70 -35.87
C GLN A 187 17.57 -10.17 -37.17
N GLU A 188 16.35 -10.61 -37.49
CA GLU A 188 15.62 -10.21 -38.67
C GLU A 188 14.11 -10.20 -38.38
N LEU A 189 13.51 -9.01 -38.41
CA LEU A 189 12.09 -8.78 -38.10
C LEU A 189 11.12 -9.39 -39.13
N ASN A 190 11.59 -9.67 -40.36
CA ASN A 190 10.77 -10.37 -41.36
C ASN A 190 10.90 -11.90 -41.33
N SER A 191 11.68 -12.45 -40.40
CA SER A 191 11.89 -13.90 -40.30
C SER A 191 10.64 -14.63 -39.81
N SER A 192 10.65 -15.97 -39.95
CA SER A 192 9.64 -16.84 -39.36
C SER A 192 9.75 -16.96 -37.84
N GLU A 193 10.81 -16.42 -37.22
CA GLU A 193 10.92 -16.39 -35.75
C GLU A 193 10.02 -15.34 -35.12
N VAL A 194 9.61 -14.31 -35.88
CA VAL A 194 8.63 -13.32 -35.42
C VAL A 194 7.22 -13.90 -35.56
N PRO A 195 6.50 -14.15 -34.45
CA PRO A 195 5.18 -14.77 -34.48
C PRO A 195 4.16 -13.93 -35.25
N LEU A 196 3.14 -14.59 -35.82
CA LEU A 196 2.06 -13.90 -36.56
C LEU A 196 1.27 -12.95 -35.65
N TRP A 197 0.90 -13.39 -34.44
CA TRP A 197 0.19 -12.56 -33.47
C TRP A 197 0.93 -11.26 -33.14
N LEU A 198 2.27 -11.28 -33.12
CA LEU A 198 3.07 -10.09 -32.86
C LEU A 198 2.95 -9.09 -34.01
N LYS A 199 2.95 -9.61 -35.25
CA LYS A 199 2.78 -8.79 -36.46
C LYS A 199 1.40 -8.14 -36.48
N GLU A 200 0.36 -8.89 -36.15
CA GLU A 200 -1.02 -8.39 -36.08
C GLU A 200 -1.21 -7.37 -34.95
N ASN A 201 -0.66 -7.61 -33.76
CA ASN A 201 -0.68 -6.65 -32.66
C ASN A 201 0.05 -5.35 -33.03
N TYR A 202 1.18 -5.43 -33.74
CA TYR A 202 1.84 -4.26 -34.29
C TYR A 202 0.96 -3.49 -35.28
N GLU A 203 0.29 -4.18 -36.21
CA GLU A 203 -0.61 -3.54 -37.19
C GLU A 203 -1.81 -2.87 -36.51
N LYS A 204 -2.34 -3.49 -35.45
CA LYS A 204 -3.42 -2.95 -34.63
C LYS A 204 -2.99 -1.73 -33.83
N ALA A 205 -1.81 -1.78 -33.19
CA ALA A 205 -1.29 -0.71 -32.34
C ALA A 205 -0.86 0.51 -33.16
N THR A 206 -0.29 0.31 -34.35
CA THR A 206 0.25 1.40 -35.18
C THR A 206 -0.69 1.87 -36.29
N GLY A 207 -1.65 1.03 -36.71
CA GLY A 207 -2.47 1.27 -37.90
C GLY A 207 -1.72 1.05 -39.23
N GLU A 208 -0.46 0.58 -39.21
CA GLU A 208 0.38 0.37 -40.38
C GLU A 208 0.60 -1.12 -40.66
N ALA A 209 0.66 -1.52 -41.94
CA ALA A 209 0.94 -2.91 -42.31
C ALA A 209 2.37 -3.35 -41.92
N TYR A 210 2.52 -4.56 -41.40
CA TYR A 210 3.79 -5.09 -40.92
C TYR A 210 4.76 -5.32 -42.09
N SER A 211 5.73 -4.41 -42.22
CA SER A 211 6.72 -4.43 -43.29
C SER A 211 8.16 -4.17 -42.81
N LEU A 212 8.39 -4.32 -41.49
CA LEU A 212 9.67 -4.11 -40.83
C LEU A 212 10.74 -5.10 -41.32
N LYS A 213 11.99 -4.65 -41.39
CA LYS A 213 13.15 -5.40 -41.89
C LYS A 213 14.39 -5.09 -41.07
N GLY A 214 15.39 -5.95 -41.15
CA GLY A 214 16.61 -5.83 -40.36
C GLY A 214 16.39 -6.28 -38.92
N SER A 215 17.37 -6.01 -38.07
CA SER A 215 17.32 -6.43 -36.67
C SER A 215 16.57 -5.41 -35.81
N GLY A 216 15.98 -5.86 -34.71
CA GLY A 216 15.24 -4.98 -33.81
C GLY A 216 15.02 -5.58 -32.44
N LEU A 217 14.77 -4.72 -31.45
CA LEU A 217 14.35 -5.09 -30.10
C LEU A 217 12.85 -4.80 -29.99
N VAL A 218 12.07 -5.82 -29.67
CA VAL A 218 10.61 -5.73 -29.60
C VAL A 218 10.17 -5.94 -28.17
N PHE A 219 9.27 -5.08 -27.70
CA PHE A 219 8.56 -5.22 -26.43
C PHE A 219 7.07 -5.44 -26.70
N VAL A 220 6.46 -6.32 -25.93
CA VAL A 220 5.04 -6.64 -25.97
C VAL A 220 4.47 -6.55 -24.56
N ASN A 221 3.27 -5.97 -24.43
CA ASN A 221 2.57 -5.87 -23.15
C ASN A 221 1.44 -6.92 -23.06
N GLU A 222 1.04 -7.28 -21.83
CA GLU A 222 -0.12 -8.15 -21.56
C GLU A 222 -1.44 -7.62 -22.18
N GLY A 223 -1.56 -6.30 -22.40
CA GLY A 223 -2.65 -5.63 -23.11
C GLY A 223 -2.54 -5.56 -24.63
N ASP A 224 -1.69 -6.39 -25.26
CA ASP A 224 -1.42 -6.45 -26.70
C ASP A 224 -0.70 -5.22 -27.31
N GLU A 225 -0.18 -4.30 -26.50
CA GLU A 225 0.66 -3.20 -27.00
C GLU A 225 2.02 -3.70 -27.50
N VAL A 226 2.56 -3.08 -28.56
CA VAL A 226 3.83 -3.47 -29.17
C VAL A 226 4.72 -2.26 -29.41
N ILE A 227 5.95 -2.30 -28.91
CA ILE A 227 6.98 -1.29 -29.18
C ILE A 227 8.11 -1.96 -29.95
N VAL A 228 8.52 -1.34 -31.05
CA VAL A 228 9.66 -1.82 -31.86
C VAL A 228 10.74 -0.75 -31.93
N LEU A 229 11.95 -1.14 -31.50
CA LEU A 229 13.19 -0.39 -31.68
C LEU A 229 13.96 -1.02 -32.86
N ASN A 230 14.13 -0.25 -33.93
CA ASN A 230 14.80 -0.69 -35.15
C ASN A 230 16.32 -0.61 -35.00
N ASP A 231 17.06 -1.24 -35.93
CA ASP A 231 18.53 -1.32 -35.87
C ASP A 231 19.25 0.02 -35.71
N ASP A 232 18.69 1.12 -36.23
CA ASP A 232 19.26 2.47 -36.13
C ASP A 232 19.05 3.12 -34.75
N GLU A 233 18.18 2.56 -33.91
CA GLU A 233 17.91 2.96 -32.52
C GLU A 233 18.69 2.10 -31.51
N LEU A 234 19.43 1.09 -31.99
CA LEU A 234 20.14 0.11 -31.16
C LEU A 234 21.66 0.33 -31.19
N ASN A 235 22.29 0.27 -30.02
CA ASN A 235 23.73 0.42 -29.88
C ASN A 235 24.42 -0.90 -29.56
N GLY A 236 25.32 -1.35 -30.44
CA GLY A 236 26.20 -2.50 -30.18
C GLY A 236 25.45 -3.80 -29.82
N ALA A 237 25.51 -4.18 -28.53
CA ALA A 237 24.77 -5.30 -27.96
C ALA A 237 23.51 -4.76 -27.25
N PRO A 238 22.31 -4.89 -27.83
CA PRO A 238 21.12 -4.16 -27.39
C PRO A 238 20.65 -4.49 -25.97
N VAL A 239 20.86 -5.73 -25.52
CA VAL A 239 20.50 -6.19 -24.18
C VAL A 239 21.74 -6.81 -23.55
N MET A 240 22.25 -6.19 -22.50
CA MET A 240 23.42 -6.66 -21.75
C MET A 240 23.01 -7.20 -20.40
N PHE A 241 23.36 -8.45 -20.11
CA PHE A 241 23.27 -9.04 -18.80
C PHE A 241 24.57 -8.78 -18.03
N SER A 242 24.47 -8.36 -16.77
CA SER A 242 25.62 -8.17 -15.88
C SER A 242 25.30 -8.53 -14.44
N PHE A 243 26.22 -9.21 -13.76
CA PHE A 243 26.13 -9.44 -12.32
C PHE A 243 26.29 -8.12 -11.55
N THR A 244 25.50 -7.96 -10.48
CA THR A 244 25.65 -6.88 -9.51
C THR A 244 26.87 -7.11 -8.61
N GLU A 245 27.20 -6.15 -7.74
CA GLU A 245 28.23 -6.33 -6.72
C GLU A 245 27.88 -7.51 -5.80
N ARG A 246 26.66 -7.54 -5.26
CA ARG A 246 26.14 -8.67 -4.46
C ARG A 246 26.23 -9.98 -5.22
N GLY A 247 25.70 -10.06 -6.44
CA GLY A 247 25.74 -11.30 -7.22
C GLY A 247 27.16 -11.78 -7.51
N SER A 248 28.10 -10.85 -7.67
CA SER A 248 29.51 -11.19 -7.87
C SER A 248 30.16 -11.76 -6.60
N GLU A 249 29.86 -11.19 -5.43
CA GLU A 249 30.34 -11.65 -4.13
C GLU A 249 29.72 -13.00 -3.74
N GLU A 250 28.40 -13.12 -3.85
CA GLU A 250 27.63 -14.27 -3.41
C GLU A 250 27.91 -15.51 -4.27
N LEU A 251 27.91 -15.35 -5.59
CA LEU A 251 28.07 -16.48 -6.52
C LEU A 251 29.54 -16.70 -6.94
N ASN A 252 30.45 -15.79 -6.59
CA ASN A 252 31.82 -15.74 -7.11
C ASN A 252 31.85 -15.77 -8.66
N LEU A 253 30.91 -15.03 -9.25
CA LEU A 253 30.76 -14.83 -10.69
C LEU A 253 30.98 -13.35 -11.03
N GLY A 254 31.05 -13.01 -12.31
CA GLY A 254 31.24 -11.62 -12.71
C GLY A 254 31.37 -11.47 -14.21
N GLY A 255 31.33 -10.22 -14.64
CA GLY A 255 31.38 -9.83 -16.05
C GLY A 255 29.98 -9.66 -16.66
N SER A 256 29.98 -9.36 -17.95
CA SER A 256 28.79 -9.03 -18.72
C SER A 256 28.72 -9.86 -19.99
N VAL A 257 27.53 -10.27 -20.39
CA VAL A 257 27.29 -11.01 -21.63
C VAL A 257 26.04 -10.48 -22.33
N GLN A 258 26.03 -10.51 -23.66
CA GLN A 258 24.84 -10.14 -24.42
C GLN A 258 23.74 -11.19 -24.21
N TYR A 259 22.52 -10.72 -23.94
CA TYR A 259 21.30 -11.53 -24.00
C TYR A 259 20.53 -11.19 -25.29
N SER A 260 19.80 -12.15 -25.86
CA SER A 260 19.13 -11.94 -27.16
C SER A 260 17.83 -12.72 -27.32
N TYR A 261 17.34 -13.35 -26.26
CA TYR A 261 16.12 -14.13 -26.30
C TYR A 261 15.01 -13.45 -25.48
N TRP A 262 13.93 -14.15 -25.18
CA TRP A 262 12.79 -13.60 -24.45
C TRP A 262 13.13 -13.29 -22.98
N PHE A 263 12.75 -12.11 -22.50
CA PHE A 263 12.91 -11.69 -21.12
C PHE A 263 11.69 -10.92 -20.61
N ASP A 264 11.46 -10.99 -19.31
CA ASP A 264 10.48 -10.19 -18.61
C ASP A 264 11.11 -8.88 -18.11
N VAL A 265 10.33 -7.80 -18.15
CA VAL A 265 10.65 -6.57 -17.45
C VAL A 265 10.01 -6.64 -16.07
N VAL A 266 10.82 -6.90 -15.05
CA VAL A 266 10.36 -7.06 -13.66
C VAL A 266 10.93 -5.96 -12.76
N GLN A 267 10.36 -5.85 -11.56
CA GLN A 267 10.88 -5.03 -10.47
C GLN A 267 11.02 -5.92 -9.22
N ALA A 268 12.15 -5.84 -8.53
CA ALA A 268 12.31 -6.52 -7.24
C ALA A 268 11.62 -5.70 -6.15
N GLU A 269 10.96 -6.37 -5.20
CA GLU A 269 10.39 -5.72 -4.01
C GLU A 269 11.50 -5.21 -3.08
N ASP A 270 12.62 -5.94 -3.01
CA ASP A 270 13.86 -5.47 -2.42
C ASP A 270 14.99 -5.43 -3.46
N SER A 271 15.40 -4.21 -3.82
CA SER A 271 16.54 -4.01 -4.74
C SER A 271 17.86 -4.61 -4.24
N SER A 272 17.99 -4.87 -2.93
CA SER A 272 19.16 -5.53 -2.37
C SER A 272 19.28 -6.98 -2.84
N GLU A 273 18.19 -7.63 -3.28
CA GLU A 273 18.10 -9.03 -3.71
C GLU A 273 18.51 -9.28 -5.17
N ILE A 274 18.85 -8.23 -5.91
CA ILE A 274 19.20 -8.33 -7.32
C ILE A 274 20.64 -8.86 -7.46
N LEU A 275 20.79 -10.06 -8.03
CA LEU A 275 22.11 -10.67 -8.31
C LEU A 275 22.64 -10.32 -9.71
N ALA A 276 21.76 -10.03 -10.65
CA ALA A 276 22.12 -9.59 -11.99
C ALA A 276 21.04 -8.70 -12.59
N GLU A 277 21.42 -7.85 -13.55
CA GLU A 277 20.56 -6.88 -14.21
C GLU A 277 20.72 -6.94 -15.73
N TYR A 278 19.67 -6.54 -16.42
CA TYR A 278 19.71 -6.15 -17.82
C TYR A 278 19.97 -4.64 -17.94
N THR A 279 20.80 -4.28 -18.91
CA THR A 279 20.98 -2.90 -19.37
C THR A 279 20.68 -2.84 -20.87
N LEU A 280 19.75 -1.96 -21.25
CA LEU A 280 19.40 -1.70 -22.64
C LEU A 280 20.37 -0.67 -23.24
N ASN A 281 21.07 -1.05 -24.31
CA ASN A 281 21.96 -0.15 -25.05
C ASN A 281 21.24 0.38 -26.29
N ILE A 282 20.60 1.52 -26.15
CA ILE A 282 19.80 2.18 -27.19
C ILE A 282 20.21 3.65 -27.33
N ASP A 283 19.76 4.33 -28.39
CA ASP A 283 19.97 5.76 -28.56
C ASP A 283 18.85 6.60 -27.91
N ASP A 284 19.00 7.93 -27.90
CA ASP A 284 18.04 8.86 -27.29
C ASP A 284 16.61 8.71 -27.85
N LYS A 285 16.45 8.24 -29.09
CA LYS A 285 15.12 8.00 -29.68
C LYS A 285 14.48 6.75 -29.10
N GLY A 286 15.27 5.68 -28.99
CA GLY A 286 14.83 4.44 -28.34
C GLY A 286 14.47 4.67 -26.88
N GLU A 287 15.29 5.42 -26.15
CA GLU A 287 15.02 5.77 -24.74
C GLU A 287 13.71 6.52 -24.59
N LYS A 288 13.46 7.51 -25.45
CA LYS A 288 12.19 8.26 -25.43
C LYS A 288 10.97 7.35 -25.67
N LYS A 289 11.06 6.41 -26.62
CA LYS A 289 9.97 5.46 -26.91
C LYS A 289 9.67 4.56 -25.71
N LEU A 290 10.70 4.10 -25.01
CA LEU A 290 10.52 3.26 -23.82
C LEU A 290 9.97 4.06 -22.63
N ALA A 291 10.44 5.29 -22.43
CA ALA A 291 9.96 6.17 -21.36
C ALA A 291 8.47 6.52 -21.51
N GLU A 292 7.96 6.69 -22.74
CA GLU A 292 6.52 6.91 -23.00
C GLU A 292 5.65 5.72 -22.57
N ALA A 293 6.22 4.52 -22.45
CA ALA A 293 5.56 3.30 -21.99
C ALA A 293 5.96 2.90 -20.55
N GLY A 294 6.67 3.76 -19.82
CA GLY A 294 7.12 3.48 -18.46
C GLY A 294 8.20 2.39 -18.33
N LEU A 295 8.92 2.06 -19.41
CA LEU A 295 9.91 1.00 -19.43
C LEU A 295 11.30 1.50 -19.01
N PRO A 296 11.93 0.93 -17.96
CA PRO A 296 13.26 1.33 -17.52
C PRO A 296 14.36 0.81 -18.46
N LEU A 297 15.48 1.53 -18.55
CA LEU A 297 16.66 1.08 -19.30
C LEU A 297 17.47 0.01 -18.56
N LYS A 298 17.26 -0.10 -17.25
CA LYS A 298 17.96 -1.04 -16.37
C LYS A 298 16.97 -1.70 -15.43
N PHE A 299 16.95 -3.02 -15.40
CA PHE A 299 16.00 -3.80 -14.60
C PHE A 299 16.60 -5.17 -14.23
N PRO A 300 16.06 -5.86 -13.20
CA PRO A 300 16.58 -7.13 -12.73
C PRO A 300 16.56 -8.23 -13.81
N ALA A 301 17.62 -9.04 -13.84
CA ALA A 301 17.75 -10.26 -14.65
C ALA A 301 17.78 -11.53 -13.79
N VAL A 302 18.34 -11.43 -12.57
CA VAL A 302 18.30 -12.49 -11.56
C VAL A 302 17.99 -11.87 -10.21
N ILE A 303 16.94 -12.35 -9.56
CA ILE A 303 16.56 -11.99 -8.19
C ILE A 303 16.74 -13.23 -7.31
N HIS A 304 17.38 -13.05 -6.15
CA HIS A 304 17.51 -14.09 -5.14
C HIS A 304 16.90 -13.63 -3.83
N HIS A 305 15.70 -14.15 -3.57
CA HIS A 305 15.02 -13.97 -2.30
C HIS A 305 15.45 -15.08 -1.34
N SER A 306 15.86 -14.69 -0.14
CA SER A 306 16.29 -15.61 0.92
C SER A 306 15.72 -15.13 2.24
N SER A 307 14.77 -15.90 2.79
CA SER A 307 14.24 -15.69 4.14
C SER A 307 14.72 -16.81 5.07
N PRO A 308 14.46 -16.72 6.38
CA PRO A 308 14.72 -17.84 7.31
C PRO A 308 13.98 -19.14 6.94
N PHE A 309 12.95 -19.07 6.10
CA PHE A 309 12.05 -20.18 5.79
C PHE A 309 12.31 -20.84 4.46
N TYR A 310 12.68 -20.06 3.45
CA TYR A 310 12.89 -20.58 2.12
C TYR A 310 13.84 -19.70 1.30
N SER A 311 14.31 -20.25 0.19
CA SER A 311 15.17 -19.58 -0.76
C SER A 311 14.58 -19.76 -2.16
N SER A 312 14.54 -18.68 -2.93
CA SER A 312 14.04 -18.70 -4.30
C SER A 312 14.84 -17.81 -5.23
N TYR A 313 15.05 -18.30 -6.45
CA TYR A 313 15.69 -17.59 -7.54
C TYR A 313 14.67 -17.34 -8.65
N TYR A 314 14.59 -16.11 -9.15
CA TYR A 314 13.88 -15.81 -10.40
C TYR A 314 14.86 -15.40 -11.49
N PHE A 315 14.75 -16.05 -12.65
CA PHE A 315 15.48 -15.70 -13.86
C PHE A 315 14.54 -14.98 -14.82
N ALA A 316 14.71 -13.67 -14.99
CA ALA A 316 13.82 -12.85 -15.80
C ALA A 316 14.04 -13.03 -17.32
N GLY A 317 14.61 -14.15 -17.75
CA GLY A 317 14.69 -14.53 -19.15
C GLY A 317 14.73 -16.03 -19.29
N ASP A 318 14.42 -16.49 -20.49
CA ASP A 318 14.52 -17.89 -20.85
C ASP A 318 16.00 -18.25 -21.02
N PHE A 319 16.62 -18.68 -19.91
CA PHE A 319 18.08 -18.81 -19.79
C PHE A 319 18.58 -20.19 -20.20
N VAL A 320 17.74 -21.20 -20.00
CA VAL A 320 18.05 -22.60 -20.24
C VAL A 320 17.94 -22.96 -21.73
N ASP A 321 17.10 -22.27 -22.51
CA ASP A 321 16.89 -22.57 -23.93
C ASP A 321 18.16 -22.31 -24.75
N GLU A 322 18.82 -23.41 -25.13
CA GLU A 322 19.95 -23.40 -26.05
C GLU A 322 19.77 -24.48 -27.14
N PRO A 323 19.59 -24.09 -28.41
CA PRO A 323 19.37 -25.03 -29.52
C PRO A 323 20.55 -26.00 -29.77
N SER A 324 21.78 -25.65 -29.38
CA SER A 324 23.01 -26.36 -29.79
C SER A 324 23.84 -26.92 -28.64
N ILE A 325 23.23 -27.78 -27.82
CA ILE A 325 23.91 -28.45 -26.70
C ILE A 325 24.69 -29.71 -27.15
N PRO A 326 25.93 -29.93 -26.69
CA PRO A 326 26.70 -31.15 -26.99
C PRO A 326 25.97 -32.43 -26.56
N ARG A 327 25.97 -33.46 -27.41
CA ARG A 327 25.35 -34.76 -27.07
C ARG A 327 26.04 -35.51 -25.91
N PHE A 328 27.30 -35.19 -25.61
CA PHE A 328 28.05 -35.82 -24.53
C PHE A 328 28.28 -34.80 -23.41
N TYR A 329 28.08 -35.24 -22.17
CA TYR A 329 28.35 -34.47 -20.96
C TYR A 329 29.55 -35.03 -20.17
N GLN A 330 30.06 -36.21 -20.54
CA GLN A 330 31.09 -36.95 -19.79
C GLN A 330 32.51 -36.41 -20.01
N ALA A 331 32.73 -35.11 -19.87
CA ALA A 331 34.05 -34.51 -20.05
C ALA A 331 34.27 -33.37 -19.06
N GLN A 332 35.30 -33.51 -18.21
CA GLN A 332 35.71 -32.48 -17.27
C GLN A 332 36.30 -31.28 -18.05
N GLY A 333 35.86 -30.06 -17.74
CA GLY A 333 36.35 -28.84 -18.39
C GLY A 333 35.71 -28.52 -19.74
N ILE A 334 34.73 -29.30 -20.20
CA ILE A 334 33.96 -28.98 -21.42
C ILE A 334 33.20 -27.65 -21.29
N MET A 335 32.67 -27.35 -20.09
CA MET A 335 32.02 -26.06 -19.79
C MET A 335 32.99 -24.90 -19.98
N GLU A 336 34.21 -24.99 -19.44
CA GLU A 336 35.24 -23.94 -19.58
C GLU A 336 35.68 -23.77 -21.04
N TRP A 337 35.84 -24.88 -21.77
CA TRP A 337 36.14 -24.82 -23.20
C TRP A 337 35.01 -24.17 -24.01
N LYS A 338 33.76 -24.52 -23.70
CA LYS A 338 32.58 -23.90 -24.33
C LYS A 338 32.47 -22.41 -23.96
N LYS A 339 32.71 -22.03 -22.71
CA LYS A 339 32.79 -20.64 -22.26
C LYS A 339 33.81 -19.82 -23.06
N LEU A 340 34.95 -20.42 -23.40
CA LEU A 340 36.00 -19.78 -24.22
C LEU A 340 35.73 -19.80 -25.73
N SER A 341 34.95 -20.74 -26.24
CA SER A 341 34.69 -20.93 -27.68
C SER A 341 33.30 -20.47 -28.13
N SER A 342 32.39 -20.16 -27.21
CA SER A 342 31.07 -19.61 -27.51
C SER A 342 31.17 -18.17 -28.01
N SER A 343 30.31 -17.85 -28.95
CA SER A 343 30.35 -16.57 -29.67
C SER A 343 29.39 -15.57 -29.05
N ASP A 344 29.90 -14.39 -28.68
CA ASP A 344 29.05 -13.26 -28.24
C ASP A 344 28.58 -12.41 -29.44
N LYS A 345 28.28 -13.08 -30.56
CA LYS A 345 27.78 -12.34 -31.74
C LYS A 345 26.31 -12.04 -31.52
N ARG A 346 25.91 -10.84 -31.92
CA ARG A 346 24.54 -10.34 -31.83
C ARG A 346 23.52 -11.37 -32.31
N GLY A 347 22.54 -11.70 -31.47
CA GLY A 347 21.45 -12.63 -31.77
C GLY A 347 21.78 -14.13 -31.67
N ARG A 348 22.91 -14.52 -31.07
CA ARG A 348 23.19 -15.91 -30.71
C ARG A 348 22.95 -16.15 -29.22
N THR A 349 22.43 -17.33 -28.87
CA THR A 349 22.15 -17.76 -27.49
C THR A 349 23.33 -18.49 -26.83
N ASP A 350 24.26 -19.06 -27.62
CA ASP A 350 25.36 -19.89 -27.11
C ASP A 350 26.35 -19.13 -26.22
N GLY A 351 26.56 -17.84 -26.50
CA GLY A 351 27.36 -16.96 -25.65
C GLY A 351 26.82 -16.91 -24.23
N PHE A 352 25.53 -16.59 -24.10
CA PHE A 352 24.83 -16.45 -22.81
C PHE A 352 24.80 -17.76 -22.02
N PHE A 353 24.36 -18.86 -22.64
CA PHE A 353 24.23 -20.15 -21.97
C PHE A 353 25.54 -20.58 -21.28
N TRP A 354 26.67 -20.50 -21.98
CA TRP A 354 27.96 -20.98 -21.45
C TRP A 354 28.70 -19.96 -20.57
N LYS A 355 28.45 -18.64 -20.73
CA LYS A 355 29.15 -17.58 -19.98
C LYS A 355 28.39 -17.10 -18.74
N ALA A 356 27.05 -17.16 -18.74
CA ALA A 356 26.19 -16.74 -17.63
C ALA A 356 25.40 -17.91 -17.02
N TYR A 357 24.46 -18.51 -17.76
CA TYR A 357 23.52 -19.50 -17.20
C TYR A 357 24.22 -20.72 -16.58
N ALA A 358 25.08 -21.42 -17.32
CA ALA A 358 25.70 -22.64 -16.83
C ALA A 358 26.65 -22.40 -15.62
N PRO A 359 27.46 -21.31 -15.58
CA PRO A 359 28.16 -20.90 -14.36
C PRO A 359 27.23 -20.54 -13.19
N LEU A 360 26.15 -19.78 -13.44
CA LEU A 360 25.14 -19.39 -12.45
C LEU A 360 24.50 -20.62 -11.81
N MET A 361 23.93 -21.50 -12.61
CA MET A 361 23.30 -22.74 -12.14
C MET A 361 24.30 -23.66 -11.44
N LYS A 362 25.55 -23.71 -11.90
CA LYS A 362 26.60 -24.44 -11.18
C LYS A 362 26.85 -23.84 -9.80
N ALA A 363 26.86 -22.52 -9.65
CA ALA A 363 27.03 -21.86 -8.35
C ALA A 363 25.85 -22.19 -7.42
N ILE A 364 24.61 -22.01 -7.89
CA ILE A 364 23.38 -22.29 -7.12
C ILE A 364 23.35 -23.76 -6.66
N LEU A 365 23.55 -24.72 -7.57
CA LEU A 365 23.51 -26.15 -7.24
C LEU A 365 24.71 -26.65 -6.41
N SER A 366 25.78 -25.85 -6.33
CA SER A 366 26.99 -26.18 -5.57
C SER A 366 27.06 -25.46 -4.23
N ALA A 367 26.19 -24.48 -3.96
CA ALA A 367 26.11 -23.82 -2.68
C ALA A 367 25.82 -24.84 -1.57
N ASP A 368 26.49 -24.68 -0.42
CA ASP A 368 26.16 -25.44 0.78
C ASP A 368 24.78 -24.93 1.25
N ARG A 369 23.79 -25.82 1.30
CA ARG A 369 22.49 -25.46 1.86
C ARG A 369 22.72 -25.12 3.33
N ASN A 370 22.34 -23.93 3.76
CA ASN A 370 22.36 -23.56 5.18
C ASN A 370 21.45 -24.54 5.92
N GLU A 371 22.03 -25.54 6.59
CA GLU A 371 21.29 -26.50 7.44
C GLU A 371 20.53 -25.77 8.57
N GLU A 372 20.89 -24.53 8.90
CA GLU A 372 20.18 -23.67 9.84
C GLU A 372 18.75 -23.30 9.39
N ALA A 373 18.49 -23.20 8.07
CA ALA A 373 17.16 -22.89 7.52
C ALA A 373 16.13 -24.03 7.68
N VAL A 374 16.58 -25.23 8.07
CA VAL A 374 15.73 -26.42 8.26
C VAL A 374 15.46 -26.71 9.75
N SER A 375 16.10 -25.96 10.65
CA SER A 375 15.78 -26.03 12.09
C SER A 375 14.58 -25.13 12.39
N ALA A 376 13.64 -25.61 13.23
CA ALA A 376 12.48 -24.82 13.65
C ALA A 376 12.96 -23.41 14.05
N PRO A 377 12.38 -22.35 13.46
CA PRO A 377 12.88 -21.00 13.62
C PRO A 377 12.94 -20.66 15.10
N VAL A 378 14.16 -20.43 15.61
CA VAL A 378 14.38 -19.99 16.97
C VAL A 378 14.07 -18.50 16.99
N HIS A 379 13.11 -18.07 17.82
CA HIS A 379 12.84 -16.65 18.07
C HIS A 379 14.11 -15.99 18.65
N LYS A 380 14.98 -15.47 17.78
CA LYS A 380 16.34 -15.03 18.19
C LYS A 380 16.31 -13.91 19.22
N ASN A 381 15.24 -13.10 19.23
CA ASN A 381 15.25 -11.79 19.88
C ASN A 381 14.17 -11.61 20.99
N SER A 382 13.39 -12.64 21.32
CA SER A 382 12.35 -12.56 22.38
C SER A 382 12.59 -13.62 23.48
N GLU A 383 12.79 -13.16 24.72
CA GLU A 383 12.90 -14.05 25.87
C GLU A 383 11.51 -14.47 26.37
N ILE A 384 11.29 -15.78 26.48
CA ILE A 384 10.02 -16.35 26.93
C ILE A 384 10.15 -16.79 28.40
N PHE A 385 9.35 -16.20 29.28
CA PHE A 385 9.22 -16.67 30.65
C PHE A 385 8.33 -17.91 30.72
N LYS A 386 8.71 -18.89 31.55
CA LYS A 386 7.92 -20.10 31.78
C LYS A 386 7.52 -20.24 33.26
N ASP A 387 6.22 -20.28 33.52
CA ASP A 387 5.64 -20.64 34.83
C ASP A 387 4.96 -22.01 34.72
N GLY A 388 5.68 -23.06 35.11
CA GLY A 388 5.23 -24.44 34.89
C GLY A 388 5.12 -24.76 33.40
N SER A 389 3.92 -25.01 32.91
CA SER A 389 3.64 -25.22 31.47
C SER A 389 3.26 -23.95 30.73
N THR A 390 2.99 -22.85 31.44
CA THR A 390 2.50 -21.60 30.84
C THR A 390 3.66 -20.73 30.36
N SER A 391 3.59 -20.27 29.11
CA SER A 391 4.56 -19.36 28.49
C SER A 391 4.00 -17.93 28.48
N MET A 392 4.87 -16.94 28.70
CA MET A 392 4.54 -15.52 28.65
C MET A 392 5.76 -14.72 28.16
N ILE A 393 5.54 -13.69 27.35
CA ILE A 393 6.55 -12.66 27.05
C ILE A 393 6.27 -11.33 27.73
N GLY A 394 4.99 -11.06 28.06
CA GLY A 394 4.52 -9.84 28.67
C GLY A 394 3.61 -10.09 29.87
N LYS A 395 3.57 -9.15 30.81
CA LYS A 395 2.59 -9.10 31.89
C LYS A 395 2.26 -7.66 32.30
N THR A 396 1.24 -7.43 33.11
CA THR A 396 0.92 -6.11 33.65
C THR A 396 1.62 -5.85 34.98
N GLY A 397 2.31 -4.71 35.10
CA GLY A 397 2.82 -4.15 36.35
C GLY A 397 1.76 -3.29 37.07
N SER A 398 2.19 -2.34 37.89
CA SER A 398 1.27 -1.38 38.53
C SER A 398 0.74 -0.34 37.55
N ASP A 399 1.64 0.24 36.78
CA ASP A 399 1.37 1.38 35.90
C ASP A 399 1.67 1.10 34.42
N TYR A 400 2.52 0.11 34.15
CA TYR A 400 3.04 -0.22 32.82
C TYR A 400 2.81 -1.69 32.48
N ILE A 401 2.77 -1.98 31.18
CA ILE A 401 2.97 -3.34 30.69
C ILE A 401 4.47 -3.64 30.78
N GLN A 402 4.81 -4.85 31.18
CA GLN A 402 6.18 -5.31 31.37
C GLN A 402 6.52 -6.37 30.35
N ILE A 403 7.78 -6.39 29.89
CA ILE A 403 8.34 -7.46 29.07
C ILE A 403 9.38 -8.25 29.86
N TYR A 404 9.50 -9.55 29.55
CA TYR A 404 10.55 -10.37 30.13
C TYR A 404 11.83 -10.26 29.29
N LYS A 405 12.92 -9.83 29.92
CA LYS A 405 14.20 -9.59 29.26
C LYS A 405 15.35 -9.71 30.25
N ASP A 406 16.48 -10.27 29.82
CA ASP A 406 17.69 -10.43 30.62
C ASP A 406 17.44 -11.14 31.97
N GLY A 407 16.42 -12.02 32.01
CA GLY A 407 16.01 -12.75 33.21
C GLY A 407 15.12 -11.97 34.20
N GLU A 408 14.70 -10.74 33.88
CA GLU A 408 13.88 -9.88 34.75
C GLU A 408 12.65 -9.32 34.01
N TRP A 409 11.68 -8.78 34.76
CA TRP A 409 10.52 -8.09 34.19
C TRP A 409 10.78 -6.59 34.19
N GLU A 410 10.75 -5.97 33.01
CA GLU A 410 11.03 -4.54 32.82
C GLU A 410 9.79 -3.79 32.33
N ASP A 411 9.52 -2.61 32.90
CA ASP A 411 8.46 -1.72 32.42
C ASP A 411 8.75 -1.25 30.99
N LEU A 412 7.78 -1.43 30.10
CA LEU A 412 7.83 -0.98 28.71
C LEU A 412 6.87 0.20 28.52
N LEU A 413 7.43 1.35 28.16
CA LEU A 413 6.63 2.47 27.63
C LEU A 413 6.19 2.10 26.22
N ILE A 414 4.87 1.92 26.04
CA ILE A 414 4.32 1.60 24.73
C ILE A 414 4.45 2.82 23.81
N LYS A 415 5.23 2.65 22.74
CA LYS A 415 5.47 3.62 21.66
C LYS A 415 4.91 3.00 20.40
N GLY A 416 3.59 3.11 20.23
CA GLY A 416 2.88 2.33 19.24
C GLY A 416 2.33 3.15 18.08
N VAL A 417 1.85 2.43 17.08
CA VAL A 417 1.07 2.98 15.97
C VAL A 417 -0.07 2.02 15.63
N ASN A 418 -1.24 2.56 15.31
CA ASN A 418 -2.37 1.80 14.81
C ASN A 418 -2.28 1.63 13.29
N MET A 419 -2.66 0.48 12.77
CA MET A 419 -2.59 0.17 11.33
C MET A 419 -3.95 -0.32 10.82
N GLY A 420 -4.40 0.26 9.72
CA GLY A 420 -5.58 -0.18 8.97
C GLY A 420 -5.24 -1.22 7.90
N ILE A 421 -6.27 -1.71 7.20
CA ILE A 421 -6.17 -2.82 6.22
C ILE A 421 -6.39 -2.36 4.76
N ALA A 422 -6.62 -1.07 4.53
CA ALA A 422 -6.89 -0.51 3.21
C ALA A 422 -5.75 0.37 2.69
N LYS A 423 -5.71 0.52 1.37
CA LYS A 423 -4.88 1.45 0.61
C LYS A 423 -5.74 2.11 -0.51
N PRO A 424 -5.27 3.16 -1.19
CA PRO A 424 -6.05 3.81 -2.25
C PRO A 424 -6.55 2.81 -3.30
N GLY A 425 -7.73 3.08 -3.84
CA GLY A 425 -8.44 2.21 -4.79
C GLY A 425 -9.24 1.07 -4.16
N THR A 426 -9.12 0.83 -2.85
CA THR A 426 -9.71 -0.37 -2.22
C THR A 426 -10.45 -0.07 -0.92
N PHE A 427 -11.55 -0.80 -0.69
CA PHE A 427 -12.23 -0.86 0.60
C PHE A 427 -11.53 -1.85 1.55
N PRO A 428 -11.66 -1.68 2.88
CA PRO A 428 -11.06 -2.57 3.87
C PRO A 428 -11.34 -4.06 3.64
N GLY A 429 -12.54 -4.40 3.16
CA GLY A 429 -12.97 -5.77 2.92
C GLY A 429 -12.27 -6.48 1.75
N GLU A 430 -11.53 -5.76 0.93
CA GLU A 430 -10.75 -6.30 -0.20
C GLU A 430 -9.34 -6.72 0.20
N THR A 431 -8.86 -6.21 1.34
CA THR A 431 -7.60 -6.62 1.98
C THR A 431 -6.39 -6.56 1.03
N ALA A 432 -6.23 -5.44 0.32
CA ALA A 432 -5.36 -5.32 -0.84
C ALA A 432 -3.89 -4.96 -0.57
N ILE A 433 -3.50 -4.79 0.69
CA ILE A 433 -2.11 -4.53 1.07
C ILE A 433 -1.31 -5.83 0.92
N SER A 434 -0.25 -5.76 0.13
CA SER A 434 0.65 -6.88 -0.19
C SER A 434 1.67 -7.13 0.92
N LYS A 435 2.32 -8.31 0.89
CA LYS A 435 3.43 -8.65 1.79
C LYS A 435 4.57 -7.64 1.72
N GLY A 436 4.95 -7.22 0.51
CA GLY A 436 6.05 -6.26 0.29
C GLY A 436 5.75 -4.89 0.88
N GLU A 437 4.50 -4.42 0.77
CA GLU A 437 4.04 -3.19 1.43
C GLU A 437 4.13 -3.32 2.96
N TYR A 438 3.60 -4.40 3.55
CA TYR A 438 3.72 -4.63 5.01
C TYR A 438 5.17 -4.71 5.49
N ALA A 439 6.04 -5.45 4.80
CA ALA A 439 7.44 -5.61 5.17
C ALA A 439 8.18 -4.25 5.15
N ARG A 440 7.96 -3.44 4.10
CA ARG A 440 8.49 -2.08 4.01
C ARG A 440 7.98 -1.20 5.16
N TRP A 441 6.68 -1.26 5.46
CA TRP A 441 6.08 -0.48 6.53
C TRP A 441 6.61 -0.87 7.92
N PHE A 442 6.74 -2.16 8.23
CA PHE A 442 7.31 -2.61 9.51
C PHE A 442 8.75 -2.12 9.70
N LYS A 443 9.56 -2.14 8.62
CA LYS A 443 10.89 -1.54 8.64
C LYS A 443 10.83 -0.05 8.99
N GLN A 444 9.99 0.73 8.31
CA GLN A 444 9.86 2.17 8.56
C GLN A 444 9.31 2.47 9.97
N ILE A 445 8.36 1.67 10.47
CA ILE A 445 7.82 1.77 11.83
C ILE A 445 8.92 1.52 12.88
N SER A 446 9.75 0.49 12.70
CA SER A 446 10.92 0.27 13.55
C SER A 446 11.93 1.41 13.47
N GLU A 447 12.16 1.97 12.28
CA GLU A 447 13.04 3.12 12.08
C GLU A 447 12.51 4.40 12.76
N MET A 448 11.20 4.49 13.02
CA MET A 448 10.56 5.53 13.83
C MET A 448 10.79 5.36 15.34
N ASN A 449 11.50 4.31 15.77
CA ASN A 449 11.65 3.90 17.18
C ASN A 449 10.32 3.50 17.84
N ALA A 450 9.30 3.13 17.05
CA ALA A 450 8.12 2.47 17.60
C ALA A 450 8.50 1.05 18.06
N ASN A 451 7.84 0.57 19.09
CA ASN A 451 8.03 -0.78 19.63
C ASN A 451 6.78 -1.66 19.50
N SER A 452 5.66 -1.09 19.02
CA SER A 452 4.40 -1.81 18.95
C SER A 452 3.52 -1.36 17.79
N ILE A 453 2.70 -2.29 17.31
CA ILE A 453 1.64 -2.07 16.32
C ILE A 453 0.33 -2.61 16.89
N ARG A 454 -0.76 -1.88 16.66
CA ARG A 454 -2.12 -2.37 16.91
C ARG A 454 -2.89 -2.53 15.62
N ILE A 455 -3.60 -3.65 15.49
CA ILE A 455 -4.60 -3.91 14.45
C ILE A 455 -5.94 -4.28 15.08
N TYR A 456 -7.03 -4.05 14.35
CA TYR A 456 -8.40 -4.13 14.88
C TYR A 456 -9.11 -5.46 14.60
N THR A 457 -8.66 -6.14 13.55
CA THR A 457 -9.32 -7.31 12.98
C THR A 457 -8.28 -8.20 12.32
N ILE A 458 -8.74 -9.29 11.71
CA ILE A 458 -7.91 -10.22 10.96
C ILE A 458 -7.42 -9.53 9.67
N HIS A 459 -6.10 -9.37 9.54
CA HIS A 459 -5.43 -8.97 8.30
C HIS A 459 -5.15 -10.19 7.38
N PRO A 460 -4.75 -10.01 6.11
CA PRO A 460 -4.31 -11.11 5.25
C PRO A 460 -3.13 -11.87 5.87
N PRO A 461 -2.95 -13.17 5.56
CA PRO A 461 -1.79 -13.95 6.00
C PRO A 461 -0.44 -13.25 5.76
N GLU A 462 -0.35 -12.47 4.69
CA GLU A 462 0.80 -11.67 4.29
C GLU A 462 1.26 -10.69 5.38
N PHE A 463 0.34 -10.11 6.16
CA PHE A 463 0.67 -9.27 7.31
C PHE A 463 1.44 -10.06 8.38
N TYR A 464 0.92 -11.24 8.72
CA TYR A 464 1.45 -12.08 9.80
C TYR A 464 2.81 -12.65 9.42
N GLU A 465 2.94 -13.07 8.16
CA GLU A 465 4.20 -13.50 7.56
C GLU A 465 5.24 -12.39 7.59
N ALA A 466 4.90 -11.19 7.09
CA ALA A 466 5.83 -10.06 7.05
C ALA A 466 6.25 -9.59 8.45
N LEU A 467 5.34 -9.58 9.43
CA LEU A 467 5.67 -9.17 10.80
C LEU A 467 6.57 -10.19 11.48
N TYR A 468 6.30 -11.48 11.25
CA TYR A 468 7.14 -12.57 11.73
C TYR A 468 8.56 -12.42 11.17
N GLU A 469 8.69 -12.30 9.84
CA GLU A 469 9.98 -12.20 9.14
C GLU A 469 10.77 -10.97 9.62
N HIS A 470 10.12 -9.81 9.70
CA HIS A 470 10.73 -8.58 10.24
C HIS A 470 11.31 -8.80 11.64
N ASN A 471 10.57 -9.46 12.54
CA ASN A 471 11.00 -9.68 13.91
C ASN A 471 12.09 -10.75 14.08
N GLN A 472 12.32 -11.63 13.10
CA GLN A 472 13.44 -12.58 13.15
C GLN A 472 14.79 -11.88 13.04
N ASP A 473 14.86 -10.82 12.23
CA ASP A 473 16.08 -10.11 11.93
C ASP A 473 16.24 -8.81 12.75
N ALA A 474 15.15 -8.30 13.34
CA ALA A 474 15.16 -7.05 14.11
C ALA A 474 15.81 -7.21 15.50
N GLU A 475 16.84 -6.41 15.80
CA GLU A 475 17.45 -6.35 17.15
C GLU A 475 16.43 -5.99 18.25
N LYS A 476 15.42 -5.19 17.90
CA LYS A 476 14.29 -4.85 18.76
C LYS A 476 13.00 -5.20 18.01
N PRO A 477 12.26 -6.23 18.43
CA PRO A 477 11.05 -6.64 17.74
C PRO A 477 9.96 -5.57 17.86
N LEU A 478 9.07 -5.54 16.87
CA LEU A 478 7.78 -4.87 16.96
C LEU A 478 6.77 -5.81 17.60
N TYR A 479 6.19 -5.37 18.70
CA TYR A 479 5.16 -6.13 19.40
C TYR A 479 3.76 -5.87 18.84
N LEU A 480 2.94 -6.89 18.82
CA LEU A 480 1.56 -6.85 18.35
C LEU A 480 0.60 -6.63 19.52
N PHE A 481 -0.34 -5.72 19.35
CA PHE A 481 -1.59 -5.67 20.10
C PHE A 481 -2.70 -6.06 19.13
N HIS A 482 -3.34 -7.20 19.38
CA HIS A 482 -4.33 -7.74 18.45
C HIS A 482 -5.74 -7.47 18.96
N GLY A 483 -6.51 -6.75 18.15
CA GLY A 483 -7.91 -6.47 18.39
C GLY A 483 -8.83 -7.55 17.83
N VAL A 484 -9.91 -7.85 18.56
CA VAL A 484 -10.96 -8.75 18.07
C VAL A 484 -12.24 -7.95 17.90
N TRP A 485 -12.67 -7.75 16.66
CA TRP A 485 -13.86 -6.97 16.36
C TRP A 485 -15.13 -7.78 16.70
N VAL A 486 -16.01 -7.20 17.51
CA VAL A 486 -17.40 -7.67 17.68
C VAL A 486 -18.27 -7.17 16.53
N ASN A 487 -19.21 -7.96 16.04
CA ASN A 487 -20.17 -7.49 15.03
C ASN A 487 -21.10 -6.41 15.64
N GLU A 488 -20.75 -5.14 15.43
CA GLU A 488 -21.45 -3.99 16.01
C GLU A 488 -22.88 -3.87 15.48
N GLU A 489 -23.09 -4.13 14.18
CA GLU A 489 -24.42 -4.08 13.57
C GLU A 489 -25.37 -5.05 14.27
N VAL A 490 -24.91 -6.28 14.53
CA VAL A 490 -25.70 -7.29 15.25
C VAL A 490 -25.89 -6.89 16.72
N LEU A 491 -24.85 -6.39 17.40
CA LEU A 491 -24.95 -5.93 18.79
C LEU A 491 -26.01 -4.82 18.94
N VAL A 492 -26.00 -3.83 18.04
CA VAL A 492 -26.96 -2.71 18.02
C VAL A 492 -28.36 -3.20 17.64
N GLU A 493 -28.50 -4.09 16.64
CA GLU A 493 -29.80 -4.66 16.25
C GLU A 493 -30.46 -5.42 17.42
N LYS A 494 -29.69 -6.27 18.12
CA LYS A 494 -30.21 -7.07 19.23
C LYS A 494 -30.40 -6.26 20.51
N ALA A 495 -29.64 -5.17 20.67
CA ALA A 495 -29.63 -4.30 21.85
C ALA A 495 -29.43 -5.08 23.17
N ASN A 496 -28.70 -6.20 23.13
CA ASN A 496 -28.40 -7.04 24.29
C ASN A 496 -27.16 -7.91 24.01
N ALA A 497 -26.05 -7.65 24.70
CA ALA A 497 -24.79 -8.37 24.48
C ALA A 497 -24.88 -9.87 24.82
N PHE A 498 -25.77 -10.27 25.74
CA PHE A 498 -26.02 -11.68 26.07
C PHE A 498 -26.85 -12.44 25.04
N ASP A 499 -27.27 -11.79 23.94
CA ASP A 499 -27.90 -12.51 22.85
C ASP A 499 -26.96 -13.60 22.32
N THR A 500 -27.53 -14.77 22.03
CA THR A 500 -26.75 -15.94 21.62
C THR A 500 -26.05 -15.74 20.28
N GLU A 501 -26.59 -14.93 19.38
CA GLU A 501 -25.96 -14.61 18.09
C GLU A 501 -24.72 -13.75 18.33
N VAL A 502 -24.86 -12.63 19.06
CA VAL A 502 -23.77 -11.71 19.43
C VAL A 502 -22.64 -12.46 20.15
N THR A 503 -22.97 -13.20 21.20
CA THR A 503 -21.96 -13.87 22.03
C THR A 503 -21.24 -14.99 21.28
N ASN A 504 -21.94 -15.81 20.50
CA ASN A 504 -21.30 -16.92 19.79
C ASN A 504 -20.46 -16.43 18.62
N GLU A 505 -20.94 -15.44 17.86
CA GLU A 505 -20.17 -14.85 16.76
C GLU A 505 -18.87 -14.23 17.28
N PHE A 506 -18.92 -13.52 18.41
CA PHE A 506 -17.73 -12.93 19.00
C PHE A 506 -16.75 -13.99 19.54
N LYS A 507 -17.25 -15.05 20.20
CA LYS A 507 -16.41 -16.19 20.62
C LYS A 507 -15.76 -16.90 19.44
N ASP A 508 -16.50 -17.09 18.34
CA ASP A 508 -15.96 -17.68 17.13
C ASP A 508 -14.85 -16.82 16.52
N GLU A 509 -15.01 -15.49 16.53
CA GLU A 509 -13.98 -14.56 16.04
C GLU A 509 -12.76 -14.54 16.98
N ILE A 510 -12.95 -14.52 18.30
CA ILE A 510 -11.88 -14.67 19.30
C ILE A 510 -11.09 -15.96 19.03
N LYS A 511 -11.78 -17.08 18.82
CA LYS A 511 -11.14 -18.37 18.54
C LYS A 511 -10.28 -18.30 17.28
N ARG A 512 -10.81 -17.73 16.18
CA ARG A 512 -10.07 -17.56 14.91
C ARG A 512 -8.80 -16.74 15.13
N VAL A 513 -8.93 -15.61 15.83
CA VAL A 513 -7.82 -14.70 16.12
C VAL A 513 -6.75 -15.36 16.99
N VAL A 514 -7.13 -16.11 18.03
CA VAL A 514 -6.16 -16.84 18.83
C VAL A 514 -5.46 -17.91 17.98
N ASP A 515 -6.21 -18.73 17.24
CA ASP A 515 -5.62 -19.79 16.40
C ASP A 515 -4.61 -19.23 15.38
N LEU A 516 -4.94 -18.11 14.72
CA LEU A 516 -4.08 -17.54 13.68
C LEU A 516 -2.83 -16.86 14.24
N VAL A 517 -2.89 -16.26 15.44
CA VAL A 517 -1.70 -15.66 16.08
C VAL A 517 -0.71 -16.75 16.47
N HIS A 518 -1.22 -17.95 16.81
CA HIS A 518 -0.39 -19.12 17.09
C HIS A 518 0.03 -19.90 15.83
N GLY A 519 -0.27 -19.40 14.63
CA GLY A 519 0.13 -20.03 13.36
C GLY A 519 -0.63 -21.33 13.04
N GLU A 520 -1.80 -21.54 13.62
CA GLU A 520 -2.57 -22.79 13.56
C GLU A 520 -3.98 -22.59 12.96
N ALA A 521 -4.13 -21.63 12.03
CA ALA A 521 -5.41 -21.33 11.39
C ALA A 521 -5.39 -21.45 9.85
N ALA A 522 -6.48 -21.99 9.31
CA ALA A 522 -6.82 -21.91 7.89
C ALA A 522 -8.26 -21.41 7.76
N LEU A 523 -8.42 -20.17 7.32
CA LEU A 523 -9.72 -19.49 7.25
C LEU A 523 -10.24 -19.49 5.80
N PRO A 524 -11.50 -19.89 5.56
CA PRO A 524 -12.09 -19.79 4.23
C PRO A 524 -12.25 -18.33 3.83
N LYS A 525 -12.12 -18.04 2.53
CA LYS A 525 -12.44 -16.71 1.98
C LYS A 525 -13.90 -16.36 2.26
N ARG A 526 -14.17 -15.18 2.83
CA ARG A 526 -15.50 -14.63 3.08
C ARG A 526 -15.55 -13.18 2.59
N PRO A 527 -16.64 -12.71 1.96
CA PRO A 527 -16.77 -11.30 1.62
C PRO A 527 -16.53 -10.40 2.83
N GLY A 528 -15.75 -9.33 2.66
CA GLY A 528 -15.46 -8.38 3.72
C GLY A 528 -14.47 -8.85 4.80
N HIS A 529 -13.89 -10.05 4.66
CA HIS A 529 -12.97 -10.61 5.65
C HIS A 529 -11.72 -11.19 4.99
N ALA A 530 -10.57 -11.01 5.64
CA ALA A 530 -9.37 -11.73 5.29
C ALA A 530 -9.57 -13.26 5.43
N GLY A 531 -8.92 -14.02 4.55
CA GLY A 531 -8.93 -15.48 4.57
C GLY A 531 -7.67 -16.05 3.93
N GLY A 532 -7.32 -17.28 4.28
CA GLY A 532 -6.08 -17.93 3.88
C GLY A 532 -5.49 -18.79 4.98
N THR A 533 -4.25 -19.21 4.80
CA THR A 533 -3.51 -20.04 5.75
C THR A 533 -2.56 -19.18 6.57
N TYR A 534 -2.73 -19.18 7.89
CA TYR A 534 -1.91 -18.45 8.85
C TYR A 534 -0.97 -19.44 9.52
N ALA A 535 0.27 -19.51 9.04
CA ALA A 535 1.25 -20.52 9.45
C ALA A 535 2.37 -19.98 10.35
N TYR A 536 2.31 -18.70 10.73
CA TYR A 536 3.38 -18.00 11.45
C TYR A 536 2.95 -17.72 12.89
N ASP A 537 3.67 -18.32 13.84
CA ASP A 537 3.44 -18.12 15.27
C ASP A 537 4.01 -16.76 15.72
N LEU A 538 3.11 -15.80 15.93
CA LEU A 538 3.38 -14.48 16.48
C LEU A 538 3.19 -14.42 18.00
N SER A 539 2.88 -15.52 18.68
CA SER A 539 2.69 -15.51 20.13
C SER A 539 3.89 -14.92 20.90
N PRO A 540 5.16 -15.11 20.49
CA PRO A 540 6.30 -14.47 21.17
C PRO A 540 6.46 -12.97 20.91
N TYR A 541 5.63 -12.41 20.02
CA TYR A 541 5.57 -10.99 19.69
C TYR A 541 4.23 -10.35 20.09
N LEU A 542 3.27 -11.10 20.64
CA LEU A 542 2.00 -10.57 21.11
C LEU A 542 2.16 -9.97 22.52
N LEU A 543 1.85 -8.67 22.69
CA LEU A 543 1.86 -8.01 24.00
C LEU A 543 0.49 -7.77 24.61
N GLY A 544 -0.59 -7.88 23.83
CA GLY A 544 -1.91 -7.81 24.42
C GLY A 544 -3.06 -8.10 23.49
N TRP A 545 -4.09 -8.73 24.05
CA TRP A 545 -5.42 -8.81 23.45
C TRP A 545 -6.21 -7.55 23.79
N VAL A 546 -6.83 -6.90 22.80
CA VAL A 546 -7.72 -5.74 23.00
C VAL A 546 -9.06 -6.02 22.32
N ILE A 547 -9.96 -6.72 23.01
CA ILE A 547 -11.20 -7.19 22.39
C ILE A 547 -12.28 -6.09 22.31
N GLY A 548 -13.14 -6.15 21.30
CA GLY A 548 -14.28 -5.26 21.11
C GLY A 548 -13.96 -3.96 20.37
N VAL A 549 -14.91 -3.04 20.42
CA VAL A 549 -14.90 -1.76 19.69
C VAL A 549 -15.22 -0.60 20.63
N GLU A 550 -15.27 0.61 20.08
CA GLU A 550 -15.95 1.74 20.73
C GLU A 550 -17.43 1.38 20.94
N TRP A 551 -17.82 1.10 22.18
CA TRP A 551 -19.14 0.52 22.48
C TRP A 551 -20.26 1.53 22.27
N ASP A 552 -21.31 1.13 21.53
CA ASP A 552 -22.53 1.92 21.42
C ASP A 552 -23.23 2.07 22.79
N PRO A 553 -23.40 3.32 23.28
CA PRO A 553 -23.99 3.57 24.60
C PRO A 553 -25.41 3.03 24.78
N ASP A 554 -26.22 3.03 23.71
CA ASP A 554 -27.60 2.56 23.77
C ASP A 554 -27.66 1.04 23.92
N ALA A 555 -26.81 0.30 23.19
CA ALA A 555 -26.70 -1.15 23.29
C ALA A 555 -26.17 -1.60 24.67
N ALA A 556 -25.18 -0.89 25.22
CA ALA A 556 -24.63 -1.18 26.54
C ALA A 556 -25.66 -0.92 27.65
N GLU A 557 -26.33 0.24 27.65
CA GLU A 557 -27.40 0.54 28.62
C GLU A 557 -28.55 -0.47 28.53
N SER A 558 -29.01 -0.78 27.30
CA SER A 558 -30.08 -1.75 27.08
C SER A 558 -29.72 -3.14 27.60
N THR A 559 -28.45 -3.56 27.46
CA THR A 559 -27.95 -4.81 28.02
C THR A 559 -28.07 -4.81 29.55
N ASN A 560 -27.66 -3.72 30.21
CA ASN A 560 -27.74 -3.58 31.67
C ASN A 560 -29.19 -3.65 32.16
N LEU A 561 -30.09 -2.88 31.54
CA LEU A 561 -31.50 -2.82 31.91
C LEU A 561 -32.24 -4.15 31.67
N SER A 562 -31.85 -4.90 30.64
CA SER A 562 -32.47 -6.18 30.29
C SER A 562 -32.00 -7.35 31.15
N ASN A 563 -30.86 -7.20 31.83
CA ASN A 563 -30.22 -8.28 32.58
C ASN A 563 -29.81 -7.89 34.02
N PRO A 564 -30.66 -7.23 34.82
CA PRO A 564 -30.24 -6.57 36.08
C PRO A 564 -29.62 -7.52 37.12
N ASP A 565 -29.90 -8.83 37.03
CA ASP A 565 -29.36 -9.84 37.95
C ASP A 565 -28.04 -10.47 37.47
N LYS A 566 -27.46 -10.01 36.34
CA LYS A 566 -26.26 -10.60 35.71
C LYS A 566 -24.96 -9.79 35.89
N GLY A 567 -24.87 -8.90 36.87
CA GLY A 567 -23.62 -8.17 37.13
C GLY A 567 -22.46 -9.02 37.70
N SER A 568 -22.73 -10.23 38.20
CA SER A 568 -21.69 -11.11 38.75
C SER A 568 -21.26 -12.19 37.75
N TYR A 569 -19.95 -12.25 37.47
CA TYR A 569 -19.31 -13.29 36.68
C TYR A 569 -18.10 -13.88 37.43
N GLN A 570 -17.94 -15.20 37.40
CA GLN A 570 -16.81 -15.90 38.02
C GLN A 570 -16.29 -16.98 37.06
N GLY A 571 -15.30 -16.60 36.26
CA GLY A 571 -14.58 -17.47 35.35
C GLY A 571 -13.38 -18.17 36.00
N LYS A 572 -12.60 -18.86 35.18
CA LYS A 572 -11.36 -19.56 35.59
C LYS A 572 -10.19 -18.59 35.74
N TYR A 573 -10.16 -17.56 34.91
CA TYR A 573 -9.09 -16.58 34.76
C TYR A 573 -9.54 -15.18 35.16
N ILE A 574 -10.79 -14.81 34.87
CA ILE A 574 -11.36 -13.48 35.09
C ILE A 574 -12.62 -13.56 35.97
N ARG A 575 -12.88 -12.53 36.76
CA ARG A 575 -14.11 -12.36 37.55
C ARG A 575 -14.54 -10.89 37.58
N THR A 576 -15.80 -10.65 37.92
CA THR A 576 -16.25 -9.30 38.29
C THR A 576 -16.19 -9.04 39.79
N GLU A 577 -16.03 -7.78 40.16
CA GLU A 577 -16.10 -7.29 41.52
C GLU A 577 -17.51 -6.78 41.87
N GLU A 578 -17.72 -6.45 43.15
CA GLU A 578 -18.99 -5.86 43.60
C GLU A 578 -19.24 -4.51 42.91
N GLY A 579 -20.45 -4.32 42.39
CA GLY A 579 -20.84 -3.09 41.66
C GLY A 579 -20.74 -3.20 40.14
N ALA A 580 -20.27 -4.33 39.61
CA ALA A 580 -20.24 -4.57 38.17
C ALA A 580 -21.64 -4.63 37.55
N GLU A 581 -21.82 -3.97 36.42
CA GLU A 581 -23.04 -3.98 35.63
C GLU A 581 -23.08 -5.18 34.65
N PRO A 582 -24.25 -5.61 34.18
CA PRO A 582 -24.37 -6.79 33.31
C PRO A 582 -23.52 -6.76 32.04
N PHE A 583 -23.35 -5.59 31.41
CA PHE A 583 -22.48 -5.44 30.24
C PHE A 583 -21.01 -5.68 30.57
N GLU A 584 -20.54 -5.19 31.72
CA GLU A 584 -19.18 -5.44 32.23
C GLU A 584 -18.98 -6.92 32.58
N ALA A 585 -20.00 -7.60 33.09
CA ALA A 585 -19.97 -9.04 33.33
C ALA A 585 -19.90 -9.85 32.03
N TRP A 586 -20.57 -9.40 30.96
CA TRP A 586 -20.42 -9.98 29.64
C TRP A 586 -19.00 -9.79 29.08
N LEU A 587 -18.40 -8.60 29.23
CA LEU A 587 -17.01 -8.36 28.86
C LEU A 587 -16.04 -9.26 29.64
N ALA A 588 -16.28 -9.44 30.95
CA ALA A 588 -15.51 -10.36 31.78
C ALA A 588 -15.61 -11.82 31.28
N GLU A 589 -16.79 -12.24 30.81
CA GLU A 589 -16.98 -13.56 30.18
C GLU A 589 -16.18 -13.67 28.88
N MET A 590 -16.17 -12.64 28.02
CA MET A 590 -15.42 -12.68 26.76
C MET A 590 -13.91 -12.69 27.00
N LEU A 591 -13.41 -11.90 27.95
CA LEU A 591 -11.99 -11.93 28.35
C LEU A 591 -11.57 -13.28 28.93
N ASP A 592 -12.41 -13.88 29.79
CA ASP A 592 -12.17 -15.22 30.34
C ASP A 592 -12.11 -16.28 29.24
N TYR A 593 -12.96 -16.15 28.22
CA TYR A 593 -12.96 -17.02 27.05
C TYR A 593 -11.67 -16.86 26.22
N THR A 594 -11.24 -15.64 25.91
CA THR A 594 -9.99 -15.36 25.19
C THR A 594 -8.78 -15.98 25.89
N VAL A 595 -8.59 -15.63 27.16
CA VAL A 595 -7.45 -16.12 27.97
C VAL A 595 -7.55 -17.63 28.18
N GLY A 596 -8.76 -18.15 28.41
CA GLY A 596 -8.98 -19.56 28.66
C GLY A 596 -8.71 -20.43 27.44
N TYR A 597 -9.16 -20.00 26.27
CA TYR A 597 -8.91 -20.71 25.02
C TYR A 597 -7.41 -20.75 24.68
N GLU A 598 -6.72 -19.61 24.81
CA GLU A 598 -5.26 -19.53 24.61
C GLU A 598 -4.49 -20.40 25.62
N SER A 599 -4.82 -20.28 26.91
CA SER A 599 -4.15 -21.03 27.97
C SER A 599 -4.33 -22.54 27.83
N ASP A 600 -5.54 -22.99 27.51
CA ASP A 600 -5.88 -24.42 27.49
C ASP A 600 -5.42 -25.10 26.19
N THR A 601 -5.35 -24.37 25.07
CA THR A 601 -4.96 -24.89 23.75
C THR A 601 -3.46 -24.78 23.51
N TYR A 602 -2.88 -23.62 23.81
CA TYR A 602 -1.51 -23.26 23.44
C TYR A 602 -0.56 -23.14 24.62
N GLN A 603 -1.07 -23.20 25.86
CA GLN A 603 -0.27 -23.02 27.07
C GLN A 603 0.43 -21.65 27.12
N TRP A 604 -0.23 -20.63 26.57
CA TRP A 604 0.24 -19.24 26.56
C TRP A 604 -0.71 -18.34 27.35
N GLN A 605 -0.17 -17.25 27.89
CA GLN A 605 -0.95 -16.15 28.42
C GLN A 605 -0.34 -14.82 27.99
N HIS A 606 -1.20 -13.93 27.49
CA HIS A 606 -0.85 -12.55 27.21
C HIS A 606 -1.72 -11.59 28.02
N PRO A 607 -1.23 -10.37 28.31
CA PRO A 607 -2.06 -9.31 28.89
C PRO A 607 -3.35 -9.14 28.10
N ALA A 608 -4.46 -8.87 28.79
CA ALA A 608 -5.76 -8.73 28.14
C ALA A 608 -6.46 -7.44 28.54
N SER A 609 -7.19 -6.88 27.59
CA SER A 609 -8.00 -5.68 27.73
C SER A 609 -9.19 -5.75 26.76
N PHE A 610 -10.07 -4.77 26.89
CA PHE A 610 -11.12 -4.50 25.91
C PHE A 610 -11.06 -3.03 25.51
N THR A 611 -11.47 -2.73 24.29
CA THR A 611 -11.56 -1.35 23.79
C THR A 611 -12.54 -0.57 24.66
N ASN A 612 -12.16 0.62 25.12
CA ASN A 612 -13.08 1.61 25.67
C ASN A 612 -12.74 2.98 25.06
N TRP A 613 -13.58 3.97 25.31
CA TRP A 613 -13.43 5.32 24.75
C TRP A 613 -14.11 6.33 25.67
N VAL A 614 -13.87 7.61 25.38
CA VAL A 614 -14.25 8.73 26.25
C VAL A 614 -15.78 8.79 26.51
N THR A 615 -16.61 8.39 25.54
CA THR A 615 -18.08 8.35 25.62
C THR A 615 -18.64 7.38 26.68
N THR A 616 -17.91 6.30 26.99
CA THR A 616 -18.35 5.27 27.94
C THR A 616 -17.34 5.08 29.08
N ASP A 617 -16.59 6.14 29.39
CA ASP A 617 -15.61 6.13 30.47
C ASP A 617 -16.26 5.96 31.86
N LEU A 618 -15.43 5.86 32.89
CA LEU A 618 -15.87 5.68 34.28
C LEU A 618 -16.05 6.98 35.07
N LEU A 619 -15.89 8.12 34.41
CA LEU A 619 -16.06 9.44 34.99
C LEU A 619 -17.52 9.87 34.77
N THR A 620 -17.83 11.09 35.19
CA THR A 620 -19.13 11.72 34.94
C THR A 620 -18.85 13.13 34.47
N HIS A 621 -19.57 13.56 33.43
CA HIS A 621 -19.27 14.78 32.71
C HIS A 621 -20.48 15.71 32.66
N PRO A 622 -20.76 16.46 33.75
CA PRO A 622 -21.93 17.33 33.82
C PRO A 622 -22.02 18.39 32.71
N SER A 623 -20.89 18.74 32.08
CA SER A 623 -20.86 19.71 30.97
C SER A 623 -20.99 19.08 29.59
N GLU A 624 -21.21 17.76 29.48
CA GLU A 624 -21.48 17.10 28.21
C GLU A 624 -22.91 17.43 27.73
N PRO A 625 -23.09 18.11 26.57
CA PRO A 625 -24.42 18.42 26.03
C PRO A 625 -25.17 17.21 25.46
N SER A 626 -24.44 16.20 24.97
CA SER A 626 -25.02 15.02 24.35
C SER A 626 -25.31 13.96 25.39
N GLU A 627 -26.60 13.66 25.62
CA GLU A 627 -27.00 12.59 26.54
C GLU A 627 -26.34 11.25 26.20
N LYS A 628 -26.04 11.00 24.90
CA LYS A 628 -25.40 9.77 24.45
C LYS A 628 -23.93 9.66 24.89
N GLU A 629 -23.22 10.77 25.03
CA GLU A 629 -21.77 10.82 25.29
C GLU A 629 -21.40 10.71 26.78
N ASP A 630 -22.37 10.75 27.69
CA ASP A 630 -22.22 10.50 29.14
C ASP A 630 -23.37 9.60 29.64
N LYS A 631 -23.82 8.66 28.78
CA LYS A 631 -25.05 7.87 28.99
C LYS A 631 -24.85 6.68 29.92
N VAL A 632 -23.74 5.97 29.72
CA VAL A 632 -23.48 4.69 30.36
C VAL A 632 -21.99 4.56 30.64
N THR A 633 -21.66 4.12 31.85
CA THR A 633 -20.29 3.83 32.26
C THR A 633 -19.96 2.37 31.95
N ILE A 634 -18.76 2.16 31.40
CA ILE A 634 -18.11 0.85 31.36
C ILE A 634 -16.80 0.99 32.13
N ASN A 635 -16.72 0.40 33.32
CA ASN A 635 -15.60 0.54 34.25
C ASN A 635 -14.68 -0.70 34.23
N PRO A 636 -13.48 -0.62 33.62
CA PRO A 636 -12.51 -1.72 33.64
C PRO A 636 -12.12 -2.18 35.05
N ASN A 637 -12.18 -1.31 36.06
CA ASN A 637 -11.81 -1.68 37.44
C ASN A 637 -12.82 -2.64 38.11
N HIS A 638 -14.01 -2.82 37.53
CA HIS A 638 -14.96 -3.85 37.96
C HIS A 638 -14.59 -5.26 37.50
N ILE A 639 -13.58 -5.40 36.64
CA ILE A 639 -13.10 -6.68 36.12
C ILE A 639 -11.71 -6.96 36.71
N SER A 640 -11.50 -8.17 37.23
CA SER A 640 -10.26 -8.53 37.90
C SER A 640 -9.76 -9.92 37.53
N ALA A 641 -8.43 -10.06 37.48
CA ALA A 641 -7.77 -11.34 37.29
C ALA A 641 -7.89 -12.23 38.54
N THR A 642 -8.07 -13.52 38.32
CA THR A 642 -7.91 -14.56 39.35
C THR A 642 -6.44 -14.96 39.47
N GLU A 643 -6.11 -15.81 40.44
CA GLU A 643 -4.76 -16.35 40.60
C GLU A 643 -4.26 -17.19 39.41
N ASN A 644 -5.14 -17.66 38.53
CA ASN A 644 -4.78 -18.47 37.36
C ASN A 644 -4.33 -17.62 36.16
N PHE A 645 -4.60 -16.31 36.17
CA PHE A 645 -4.19 -15.42 35.10
C PHE A 645 -2.99 -14.60 35.53
N LYS A 646 -1.80 -14.98 35.04
CA LYS A 646 -0.52 -14.41 35.45
C LYS A 646 -0.10 -13.21 34.61
N ALA A 647 -0.56 -13.13 33.37
CA ALA A 647 -0.23 -12.02 32.48
C ALA A 647 -0.98 -10.72 32.83
N GLY A 648 -2.19 -10.81 33.37
CA GLY A 648 -2.91 -9.69 34.00
C GLY A 648 -3.71 -8.80 33.02
N LEU A 649 -4.36 -7.79 33.58
CA LEU A 649 -5.31 -6.90 32.89
C LEU A 649 -4.78 -5.47 32.82
N PHE A 650 -5.06 -4.79 31.72
CA PHE A 650 -4.82 -3.35 31.56
C PHE A 650 -6.08 -2.67 31.00
N ALA A 651 -6.20 -1.37 31.21
CA ALA A 651 -7.28 -0.56 30.65
C ALA A 651 -6.81 0.08 29.33
N SER A 652 -7.67 0.07 28.31
CA SER A 652 -7.37 0.54 26.97
C SER A 652 -8.41 1.56 26.54
N TYR A 653 -8.00 2.79 26.24
CA TYR A 653 -8.90 3.86 25.80
C TYR A 653 -8.44 4.52 24.50
N HIS A 654 -9.40 4.80 23.63
CA HIS A 654 -9.22 5.80 22.57
C HIS A 654 -9.46 7.18 23.18
N ILE A 655 -8.47 8.07 23.11
CA ILE A 655 -8.54 9.39 23.73
C ILE A 655 -8.01 10.43 22.75
N TYR A 656 -8.90 11.30 22.29
CA TYR A 656 -8.58 12.43 21.43
C TYR A 656 -8.77 13.75 22.18
N PRO A 657 -7.99 14.81 21.89
CA PRO A 657 -8.01 16.04 22.69
C PRO A 657 -9.22 16.95 22.41
N TYR A 658 -10.02 16.63 21.39
CA TYR A 658 -11.04 17.52 20.85
C TYR A 658 -12.48 17.08 21.13
N TYR A 659 -12.79 15.78 21.25
CA TYR A 659 -14.16 15.24 21.39
C TYR A 659 -14.18 14.16 22.48
N PRO A 660 -15.26 14.01 23.28
CA PRO A 660 -16.52 14.76 23.30
C PRO A 660 -16.43 16.21 23.79
N ASP A 661 -17.54 16.95 23.72
CA ASP A 661 -17.60 18.39 23.98
C ASP A 661 -17.19 18.75 25.41
N PHE A 662 -17.43 17.88 26.41
CA PHE A 662 -17.03 18.14 27.79
C PHE A 662 -15.52 18.46 27.94
N LEU A 663 -14.66 17.89 27.10
CA LEU A 663 -13.22 18.16 27.09
C LEU A 663 -12.90 19.64 26.83
N ASN A 664 -13.80 20.37 26.18
CA ASN A 664 -13.64 21.79 25.83
C ASN A 664 -14.39 22.74 26.76
N TYR A 665 -15.27 22.23 27.64
CA TYR A 665 -16.13 23.08 28.48
C TYR A 665 -15.99 22.82 29.98
N GLU A 666 -15.50 21.66 30.40
CA GLU A 666 -15.28 21.41 31.82
C GLU A 666 -14.05 22.15 32.35
N LYS A 667 -14.27 22.93 33.41
CA LYS A 667 -13.20 23.74 34.02
C LYS A 667 -12.07 22.89 34.59
N LYS A 668 -12.36 21.71 35.14
CA LYS A 668 -11.32 20.81 35.67
C LYS A 668 -10.30 20.42 34.60
N TYR A 669 -10.72 20.33 33.34
CA TYR A 669 -9.84 20.03 32.21
C TYR A 669 -9.30 21.31 31.58
N THR A 670 -10.17 22.25 31.21
CA THR A 670 -9.74 23.47 30.52
C THR A 670 -8.83 24.35 31.37
N GLU A 671 -8.97 24.39 32.70
CA GLU A 671 -8.07 25.15 33.58
C GLU A 671 -6.89 24.33 34.13
N TYR A 672 -6.75 23.05 33.75
CA TYR A 672 -5.62 22.23 34.14
C TYR A 672 -4.32 22.78 33.54
N VAL A 673 -3.29 22.92 34.38
CA VAL A 673 -1.97 23.43 33.96
C VAL A 673 -0.99 22.28 33.94
N ASP A 674 -0.45 21.98 32.76
CA ASP A 674 0.47 20.87 32.53
C ASP A 674 1.89 21.12 33.06
N HIS A 675 2.78 20.14 32.89
CA HIS A 675 4.19 20.22 33.29
C HIS A 675 4.99 21.32 32.57
N ARG A 676 4.45 21.91 31.49
CA ARG A 676 5.04 23.03 30.74
C ARG A 676 4.49 24.38 31.22
N GLY A 677 3.58 24.40 32.19
CA GLY A 677 2.98 25.62 32.72
C GLY A 677 1.89 26.20 31.81
N GLN A 678 1.35 25.40 30.90
CA GLN A 678 0.31 25.81 29.94
C GLN A 678 -1.03 25.16 30.28
N LYS A 679 -2.13 25.83 29.93
CA LYS A 679 -3.45 25.19 30.01
C LYS A 679 -3.54 24.04 29.02
N ASN A 680 -4.05 22.90 29.45
CA ASN A 680 -4.07 21.68 28.65
C ASN A 680 -5.21 20.76 29.08
N ASN A 681 -6.29 20.75 28.29
CA ASN A 681 -7.47 19.95 28.56
C ASN A 681 -7.20 18.44 28.45
N TYR A 682 -6.36 18.04 27.50
CA TYR A 682 -5.98 16.64 27.32
C TYR A 682 -5.20 16.09 28.51
N ALA A 683 -4.15 16.79 28.97
CA ALA A 683 -3.40 16.40 30.16
C ALA A 683 -4.29 16.38 31.43
N GLY A 684 -5.22 17.32 31.55
CA GLY A 684 -6.18 17.34 32.65
C GLY A 684 -7.11 16.13 32.68
N TYR A 685 -7.60 15.70 31.52
CA TYR A 685 -8.41 14.48 31.40
C TYR A 685 -7.59 13.22 31.71
N LEU A 686 -6.38 13.12 31.17
CA LEU A 686 -5.46 12.01 31.48
C LEU A 686 -5.16 11.94 32.99
N ASN A 687 -4.93 13.07 33.66
CA ASN A 687 -4.70 13.12 35.09
C ASN A 687 -5.88 12.53 35.89
N ASP A 688 -7.10 12.88 35.51
CA ASP A 688 -8.34 12.40 36.14
C ASP A 688 -8.50 10.89 35.93
N MET A 689 -8.34 10.42 34.69
CA MET A 689 -8.36 9.00 34.33
C MET A 689 -7.32 8.19 35.09
N LYS A 690 -6.10 8.70 35.24
CA LYS A 690 -5.05 8.01 36.00
C LYS A 690 -5.43 7.88 37.47
N SER A 691 -6.13 8.86 38.04
CA SER A 691 -6.51 8.88 39.45
C SER A 691 -7.58 7.85 39.81
N VAL A 692 -8.37 7.41 38.83
CA VAL A 692 -9.49 6.47 39.02
C VAL A 692 -9.17 5.03 38.57
N HIS A 693 -8.02 4.80 37.94
CA HIS A 693 -7.59 3.46 37.52
C HIS A 693 -6.60 2.79 38.48
N SER A 694 -6.80 1.49 38.72
CA SER A 694 -5.91 0.67 39.56
C SER A 694 -4.99 -0.27 38.78
N MET A 695 -4.98 -0.17 37.45
CA MET A 695 -4.22 -0.99 36.52
C MET A 695 -3.48 -0.11 35.50
N PRO A 696 -2.53 -0.66 34.72
CA PRO A 696 -1.92 0.08 33.62
C PRO A 696 -2.98 0.64 32.68
N LEU A 697 -2.85 1.92 32.33
CA LEU A 697 -3.77 2.62 31.43
C LEU A 697 -3.05 2.92 30.12
N LEU A 698 -3.43 2.23 29.05
CA LEU A 698 -2.91 2.44 27.71
C LEU A 698 -3.84 3.38 26.94
N VAL A 699 -3.26 4.43 26.36
CA VAL A 699 -3.97 5.25 25.37
C VAL A 699 -3.82 4.55 24.02
N ALA A 700 -4.76 3.64 23.72
CA ALA A 700 -4.70 2.75 22.56
C ALA A 700 -4.96 3.48 21.25
N GLU A 701 -5.53 4.69 21.30
CA GLU A 701 -5.55 5.61 20.17
C GLU A 701 -5.42 7.06 20.64
N PHE A 702 -4.56 7.81 19.95
CA PHE A 702 -4.52 9.27 20.01
C PHE A 702 -4.00 9.81 18.67
N GLY A 703 -4.43 10.99 18.25
CA GLY A 703 -3.97 11.55 16.98
C GLY A 703 -4.59 12.90 16.64
N ILE A 704 -4.00 13.54 15.63
CA ILE A 704 -4.49 14.77 15.01
C ILE A 704 -4.37 14.57 13.49
N PRO A 705 -5.39 14.86 12.67
CA PRO A 705 -5.28 14.69 11.23
C PRO A 705 -4.64 15.91 10.55
N ALA A 706 -3.75 15.67 9.58
CA ALA A 706 -3.13 16.70 8.73
C ALA A 706 -4.00 16.99 7.50
N SER A 707 -5.14 17.64 7.72
CA SER A 707 -6.16 17.88 6.69
C SER A 707 -6.54 19.34 6.56
N ARG A 708 -7.17 19.70 5.43
CA ARG A 708 -7.83 20.99 5.24
C ARG A 708 -9.20 21.05 5.93
N GLY A 709 -9.92 19.94 5.91
CA GLY A 709 -11.17 19.75 6.62
C GLY A 709 -10.98 19.84 8.13
N MET A 710 -11.91 20.46 8.84
CA MET A 710 -12.01 20.40 10.30
C MET A 710 -13.40 19.91 10.67
N THR A 711 -13.44 18.91 11.54
CA THR A 711 -14.71 18.36 12.06
C THR A 711 -15.05 18.92 13.43
N HIS A 712 -14.05 19.16 14.26
CA HIS A 712 -14.28 19.62 15.62
C HIS A 712 -13.17 20.54 16.12
N ARG A 713 -13.55 21.52 16.96
CA ARG A 713 -12.66 22.56 17.48
C ARG A 713 -12.23 22.24 18.90
N ASN A 714 -10.94 22.38 19.17
CA ASN A 714 -10.40 22.31 20.52
C ASN A 714 -10.12 23.71 21.08
N VAL A 715 -10.35 23.91 22.39
CA VAL A 715 -10.18 25.19 23.09
C VAL A 715 -8.74 25.77 23.03
N TYR A 716 -7.73 24.93 22.84
CA TYR A 716 -6.31 25.30 22.73
C TYR A 716 -5.69 25.05 21.35
N GLY A 717 -6.52 24.79 20.33
CA GLY A 717 -6.08 24.65 18.95
C GLY A 717 -5.66 23.24 18.55
N LEU A 718 -5.83 22.21 19.40
CA LEU A 718 -5.66 20.79 19.04
C LEU A 718 -6.87 20.26 18.25
N ASN A 719 -7.27 20.98 17.20
CA ASN A 719 -8.51 20.70 16.44
C ASN A 719 -8.45 19.33 15.73
N GLN A 720 -9.61 18.75 15.46
CA GLN A 720 -9.74 17.58 14.59
C GLN A 720 -9.66 18.02 13.12
N GLY A 721 -8.44 18.31 12.67
CA GLY A 721 -8.13 18.76 11.32
C GLY A 721 -7.86 20.26 11.22
N TYR A 722 -7.70 20.74 9.99
CA TYR A 722 -7.19 22.08 9.67
C TYR A 722 -5.78 22.34 10.25
N HIS A 723 -4.88 21.38 9.99
CA HIS A 723 -3.47 21.41 10.38
C HIS A 723 -2.59 20.92 9.22
N SER A 724 -1.41 21.51 9.08
CA SER A 724 -0.34 21.00 8.21
C SER A 724 0.30 19.73 8.77
N GLU A 725 1.06 18.99 7.95
CA GLU A 725 1.82 17.81 8.40
C GLU A 725 2.81 18.15 9.54
N GLN A 726 3.42 19.33 9.48
CA GLN A 726 4.35 19.82 10.50
C GLN A 726 3.62 20.10 11.83
N GLU A 727 2.42 20.70 11.77
CA GLU A 727 1.58 20.95 12.94
C GLU A 727 1.06 19.64 13.53
N GLN A 728 0.58 18.72 12.70
CA GLN A 728 0.20 17.36 13.11
C GLN A 728 1.32 16.71 13.92
N GLY A 729 2.53 16.59 13.36
CA GLY A 729 3.64 15.91 14.05
C GLY A 729 3.99 16.58 15.38
N SER A 730 4.00 17.92 15.41
CA SER A 730 4.31 18.67 16.63
C SER A 730 3.24 18.48 17.72
N MET A 731 1.96 18.44 17.34
CA MET A 731 0.85 18.23 18.26
C MET A 731 0.78 16.77 18.74
N VAL A 732 0.96 15.79 17.85
CA VAL A 732 0.96 14.37 18.23
C VAL A 732 2.14 14.05 19.15
N ALA A 733 3.33 14.59 18.90
CA ALA A 733 4.47 14.46 19.80
C ALA A 733 4.17 15.07 21.19
N ARG A 734 3.50 16.23 21.23
CA ARG A 734 3.05 16.86 22.49
C ARG A 734 2.05 15.97 23.25
N LEU A 735 1.08 15.38 22.56
CA LEU A 735 0.11 14.46 23.16
C LEU A 735 0.81 13.22 23.75
N PHE A 736 1.79 12.66 23.04
CA PHE A 736 2.57 11.52 23.54
C PHE A 736 3.42 11.89 24.78
N GLU A 737 3.97 13.11 24.82
CA GLU A 737 4.64 13.62 26.01
C GLU A 737 3.67 13.71 27.20
N ASP A 738 2.43 14.17 26.99
CA ASP A 738 1.40 14.28 28.02
C ASP A 738 0.99 12.90 28.56
N ILE A 739 0.75 11.94 27.67
CA ILE A 739 0.51 10.52 28.00
C ILE A 739 1.61 10.00 28.93
N THR A 740 2.87 10.27 28.61
CA THR A 740 4.02 9.78 29.38
C THR A 740 4.13 10.49 30.74
N VAL A 741 3.94 11.81 30.78
CA VAL A 741 4.07 12.60 32.01
C VAL A 741 2.94 12.33 33.00
N GLU A 742 1.72 12.12 32.50
CA GLU A 742 0.55 11.73 33.31
C GLU A 742 0.55 10.24 33.69
N LYS A 743 1.65 9.51 33.40
CA LYS A 743 1.94 8.14 33.83
C LYS A 743 0.97 7.09 33.29
N MET A 744 0.59 7.25 32.04
CA MET A 744 -0.03 6.18 31.25
C MET A 744 1.03 5.13 30.87
N ALA A 745 0.57 3.91 30.57
CA ALA A 745 1.41 2.80 30.12
C ALA A 745 2.11 3.10 28.78
N GLY A 746 1.58 4.06 28.02
CA GLY A 746 2.08 4.54 26.73
C GLY A 746 0.93 4.93 25.81
N GLY A 747 1.25 5.08 24.53
CA GLY A 747 0.30 5.54 23.53
C GLY A 747 0.53 4.89 22.17
N MET A 748 -0.56 4.73 21.40
CA MET A 748 -0.52 4.30 20.01
C MET A 748 -1.10 5.38 19.09
N VAL A 749 -0.26 5.91 18.20
CA VAL A 749 -0.68 6.96 17.26
C VAL A 749 -1.70 6.39 16.29
N PHE A 750 -2.84 7.06 16.14
CA PHE A 750 -3.78 6.82 15.06
C PHE A 750 -3.44 7.81 13.92
N SER A 751 -2.83 7.37 12.81
CA SER A 751 -2.51 5.99 12.37
C SER A 751 -1.17 5.90 11.61
N TRP A 752 -0.78 4.70 11.17
CA TRP A 752 0.39 4.49 10.32
C TRP A 752 0.20 5.13 8.95
N GLN A 753 -0.82 4.72 8.20
CA GLN A 753 -1.12 5.22 6.87
C GLN A 753 -2.43 6.01 6.80
N ASP A 754 -2.53 6.91 5.82
CA ASP A 754 -3.78 7.56 5.42
C ASP A 754 -4.75 6.55 4.80
N GLU A 755 -6.05 6.80 4.93
CA GLU A 755 -7.09 5.86 4.48
C GLU A 755 -8.20 6.60 3.72
N TRP A 756 -8.10 6.63 2.38
CA TRP A 756 -8.98 7.42 1.51
C TRP A 756 -10.46 6.99 1.55
N PHE A 757 -10.78 5.77 1.96
CA PHE A 757 -12.17 5.30 2.05
C PHE A 757 -12.95 5.95 3.22
N LYS A 758 -12.25 6.55 4.19
CA LYS A 758 -12.87 7.07 5.41
C LYS A 758 -13.79 8.26 5.13
N ARG A 759 -14.73 8.46 6.05
CA ARG A 759 -15.78 9.49 6.01
C ARG A 759 -15.91 10.18 7.36
N THR A 760 -16.41 11.41 7.36
CA THR A 760 -16.80 12.14 8.58
C THR A 760 -18.23 12.68 8.47
N TRP A 761 -18.90 12.88 9.61
CA TRP A 761 -20.33 13.23 9.67
C TRP A 761 -20.67 14.56 9.01
N ASN A 762 -19.75 15.52 8.94
CA ASN A 762 -20.00 16.85 8.39
C ASN A 762 -19.71 16.96 6.88
N THR A 763 -19.25 15.88 6.24
CA THR A 763 -18.97 15.81 4.79
C THR A 763 -19.60 14.61 4.08
N MET A 764 -20.00 13.55 4.79
CA MET A 764 -20.43 12.27 4.20
C MET A 764 -21.67 12.35 3.29
N ASP A 765 -22.44 13.45 3.34
CA ASP A 765 -23.59 13.71 2.48
C ASP A 765 -23.18 14.39 1.15
N TYR A 766 -21.90 14.74 0.97
CA TYR A 766 -21.39 15.51 -0.18
C TYR A 766 -20.47 14.72 -1.11
N ASP A 767 -20.24 13.43 -0.83
CA ASP A 767 -19.44 12.52 -1.65
C ASP A 767 -20.27 11.33 -2.15
N ASN A 768 -19.67 10.49 -2.99
CA ASN A 768 -20.26 9.20 -3.36
C ASN A 768 -19.70 8.10 -2.43
N PRO A 769 -20.54 7.44 -1.61
CA PRO A 769 -20.06 6.47 -0.62
C PRO A 769 -19.39 5.24 -1.24
N GLU A 770 -19.76 4.87 -2.48
CA GLU A 770 -19.22 3.72 -3.20
C GLU A 770 -17.89 4.04 -3.90
N ARG A 771 -17.45 5.31 -3.86
CA ARG A 771 -16.29 5.78 -4.64
C ARG A 771 -15.23 6.50 -3.82
N ARG A 772 -15.35 6.55 -2.49
CA ARG A 772 -14.38 7.19 -1.58
C ARG A 772 -12.92 6.71 -1.75
N PRO A 773 -12.64 5.41 -1.93
CA PRO A 773 -11.24 4.96 -2.04
C PRO A 773 -10.49 5.46 -3.27
N PHE A 774 -11.19 5.92 -4.31
CA PHE A 774 -10.59 6.18 -5.63
C PHE A 774 -10.02 7.59 -5.77
N TRP A 775 -10.11 8.44 -4.76
CA TRP A 775 -9.60 9.81 -4.82
C TRP A 775 -9.27 10.34 -3.43
N ASN A 776 -8.31 11.26 -3.37
CA ASN A 776 -7.82 11.84 -2.12
C ASN A 776 -8.64 13.09 -1.76
N ASN A 777 -9.43 13.04 -0.68
CA ASN A 777 -10.25 14.17 -0.26
C ASN A 777 -9.68 14.87 0.98
N MET A 778 -8.91 15.94 0.76
CA MET A 778 -8.33 16.78 1.83
C MET A 778 -9.37 17.49 2.72
N GLN A 779 -10.65 17.54 2.32
CA GLN A 779 -11.74 18.08 3.15
C GLN A 779 -12.28 17.08 4.18
N ILE A 780 -11.92 15.79 4.07
CA ILE A 780 -12.34 14.74 5.00
C ILE A 780 -11.17 14.47 5.94
N ASN A 781 -11.22 15.04 7.14
CA ASN A 781 -10.14 14.89 8.13
C ASN A 781 -9.81 13.43 8.46
N GLU A 782 -10.82 12.55 8.46
CA GLU A 782 -10.67 11.13 8.80
C GLU A 782 -9.74 10.38 7.83
N GLN A 783 -9.55 10.87 6.61
CA GLN A 783 -8.64 10.25 5.64
C GLN A 783 -7.15 10.53 5.94
N HIS A 784 -6.83 11.51 6.79
CA HIS A 784 -5.52 12.16 6.86
C HIS A 784 -4.82 12.04 8.23
N PHE A 785 -5.08 10.95 8.96
CA PHE A 785 -4.44 10.67 10.25
C PHE A 785 -3.05 10.02 10.14
N GLY A 786 -2.73 9.43 8.99
CA GLY A 786 -1.52 8.66 8.78
C GLY A 786 -0.25 9.49 8.95
N LEU A 787 0.83 8.83 9.37
CA LEU A 787 2.21 9.31 9.26
C LEU A 787 2.84 8.99 7.89
N LEU A 788 2.23 8.07 7.15
CA LEU A 788 2.47 7.74 5.75
C LEU A 788 1.31 8.29 4.92
N SER A 789 1.63 9.12 3.92
CA SER A 789 0.70 9.62 2.91
C SER A 789 0.70 8.71 1.68
N PHE A 790 -0.44 8.68 1.01
CA PHE A 790 -0.51 8.30 -0.40
C PHE A 790 -0.71 9.59 -1.20
N ASP A 791 0.35 10.08 -1.82
CA ASP A 791 0.31 11.29 -2.63
C ASP A 791 -0.16 10.93 -4.06
N PRO A 792 -1.00 11.76 -4.70
CA PRO A 792 -1.50 11.48 -6.04
C PRO A 792 -0.36 11.53 -7.07
N GLN A 793 -0.53 10.82 -8.20
CA GLN A 793 0.46 10.75 -9.28
C GLN A 793 1.81 10.14 -8.85
N THR A 794 2.82 10.18 -9.73
CA THR A 794 4.20 9.80 -9.39
C THR A 794 4.94 10.99 -8.74
N GLU A 795 6.07 10.75 -8.06
CA GLU A 795 6.86 11.81 -7.42
C GLU A 795 7.30 12.92 -8.39
N ASP A 796 7.59 12.55 -9.65
CA ASP A 796 8.00 13.46 -10.73
C ASP A 796 6.82 14.23 -11.34
N THR A 797 5.60 13.67 -11.28
CA THR A 797 4.42 14.23 -11.94
C THR A 797 3.42 14.83 -10.95
N LEU A 798 3.64 14.72 -9.64
CA LEU A 798 2.86 15.44 -8.63
C LEU A 798 3.07 16.96 -8.78
N ILE A 799 1.99 17.72 -8.93
CA ILE A 799 2.05 19.20 -8.92
C ILE A 799 2.22 19.69 -7.49
N LYS A 800 3.34 20.33 -7.20
CA LYS A 800 3.77 20.68 -5.84
C LYS A 800 3.33 22.07 -5.38
N VAL A 801 2.73 22.90 -6.24
CA VAL A 801 2.26 24.27 -5.91
C VAL A 801 3.31 25.04 -5.10
N ASP A 802 4.45 25.31 -5.72
CA ASP A 802 5.61 25.97 -5.11
C ASP A 802 6.15 27.15 -5.93
N GLY A 803 5.54 27.44 -7.08
CA GLY A 803 5.92 28.46 -8.03
C GLY A 803 7.03 28.03 -8.98
N ASP A 804 7.38 26.74 -9.00
CA ASP A 804 8.20 26.09 -10.01
C ASP A 804 7.30 25.48 -11.10
N THR A 805 7.89 25.15 -12.24
CA THR A 805 7.20 24.65 -13.42
C THR A 805 7.62 23.24 -13.80
N GLU A 806 8.70 22.71 -13.22
CA GLU A 806 9.32 21.44 -13.60
C GLU A 806 8.31 20.28 -13.62
N ASP A 807 7.38 20.21 -12.66
CA ASP A 807 6.32 19.18 -12.60
C ASP A 807 5.28 19.33 -13.72
N TRP A 808 4.93 20.55 -14.13
CA TRP A 808 4.08 20.81 -15.30
C TRP A 808 4.76 20.35 -16.59
N GLU A 809 6.07 20.61 -16.71
CA GLU A 809 6.88 20.14 -17.83
C GLU A 809 6.99 18.62 -17.84
N ALA A 810 7.13 17.98 -16.67
CA ALA A 810 7.13 16.53 -16.52
C ALA A 810 5.80 15.89 -16.96
N ARG A 811 4.66 16.53 -16.63
CA ARG A 811 3.33 16.14 -17.15
C ARG A 811 3.14 16.43 -18.64
N LYS A 812 4.03 17.20 -19.26
CA LYS A 812 3.93 17.65 -20.67
C LYS A 812 2.64 18.43 -20.94
N GLU A 813 2.16 19.18 -19.94
CA GLU A 813 0.93 19.95 -20.07
C GLU A 813 1.09 21.06 -21.12
N LYS A 814 0.01 21.30 -21.87
CA LYS A 814 -0.04 22.34 -22.89
C LYS A 814 -0.90 23.49 -22.40
N PRO A 815 -0.56 24.73 -22.75
CA PRO A 815 -1.40 25.86 -22.38
C PRO A 815 -2.76 25.72 -23.06
N VAL A 816 -3.84 25.84 -22.29
CA VAL A 816 -5.22 25.95 -22.80
C VAL A 816 -5.47 27.32 -23.41
N PHE A 817 -4.64 28.30 -23.05
CA PHE A 817 -4.63 29.64 -23.60
C PHE A 817 -3.20 30.12 -23.84
N GLN A 818 -2.94 30.65 -25.03
CA GLN A 818 -1.68 31.30 -25.40
C GLN A 818 -1.96 32.36 -26.46
N ASN A 819 -1.66 33.62 -26.19
CA ASN A 819 -1.88 34.71 -27.15
C ASN A 819 -0.67 35.65 -27.35
N GLY A 820 0.36 35.55 -26.50
CA GLY A 820 1.56 36.38 -26.52
C GLY A 820 1.33 37.88 -26.29
N LYS A 821 0.20 38.28 -25.68
CA LYS A 821 -0.21 39.68 -25.49
C LYS A 821 -0.96 39.85 -24.17
N GLY A 822 -0.77 40.99 -23.51
CA GLY A 822 -1.44 41.30 -22.24
C GLY A 822 -0.55 41.04 -21.03
N LEU A 823 -1.15 41.00 -19.84
CA LEU A 823 -0.47 40.66 -18.60
C LEU A 823 -0.32 39.14 -18.50
N ILE A 824 -1.39 38.39 -18.77
CA ILE A 824 -1.39 36.92 -18.72
C ILE A 824 -0.98 36.40 -20.10
N GLN A 825 0.14 35.67 -20.18
CA GLN A 825 0.68 35.13 -21.42
C GLN A 825 0.12 33.75 -21.74
N ASP A 826 0.18 32.85 -20.75
CA ASP A 826 -0.23 31.47 -20.88
C ASP A 826 -1.08 31.03 -19.67
N ILE A 827 -2.04 30.14 -19.91
CA ILE A 827 -2.85 29.50 -18.87
C ILE A 827 -2.77 27.99 -19.07
N TYR A 828 -2.44 27.26 -18.02
CA TYR A 828 -2.38 25.81 -17.98
C TYR A 828 -3.41 25.27 -17.00
N LEU A 829 -4.02 24.15 -17.36
CA LEU A 829 -4.98 23.43 -16.53
C LEU A 829 -4.56 21.97 -16.49
N SER A 830 -4.55 21.37 -15.30
CA SER A 830 -4.28 19.96 -15.07
C SER A 830 -5.12 19.48 -13.89
N SER A 831 -5.14 18.19 -13.63
CA SER A 831 -5.80 17.63 -12.45
C SER A 831 -5.15 16.32 -12.03
N ASP A 832 -5.49 15.86 -10.84
CA ASP A 832 -5.08 14.57 -10.30
C ASP A 832 -6.19 13.99 -9.40
N GLU A 833 -5.88 12.90 -8.72
CA GLU A 833 -6.78 12.19 -7.81
C GLU A 833 -7.20 13.05 -6.60
N SER A 834 -6.62 14.23 -6.38
CA SER A 834 -6.99 15.13 -5.29
C SER A 834 -7.66 16.43 -5.74
N SER A 835 -7.23 16.98 -6.88
CA SER A 835 -7.49 18.39 -7.17
C SER A 835 -7.48 18.79 -8.65
N LEU A 836 -8.08 19.95 -8.92
CA LEU A 836 -7.88 20.75 -10.12
C LEU A 836 -6.70 21.71 -9.89
N ASN A 837 -5.73 21.72 -10.81
CA ASN A 837 -4.54 22.57 -10.79
C ASN A 837 -4.58 23.59 -11.93
N ILE A 838 -4.19 24.83 -11.64
CA ILE A 838 -4.23 25.97 -12.56
C ILE A 838 -2.90 26.72 -12.44
N ARG A 839 -2.24 26.96 -13.58
CA ARG A 839 -1.03 27.78 -13.65
C ARG A 839 -1.24 28.95 -14.60
N LEU A 840 -0.79 30.12 -14.17
CA LEU A 840 -0.81 31.35 -14.94
C LEU A 840 0.62 31.89 -15.11
N ASP A 841 1.00 32.16 -16.36
CA ASP A 841 2.30 32.74 -16.69
C ASP A 841 2.12 34.20 -17.07
N MET A 842 2.88 35.09 -16.42
CA MET A 842 2.75 36.54 -16.56
C MET A 842 3.81 37.13 -17.49
N GLU A 843 3.49 38.24 -18.14
CA GLU A 843 4.47 39.07 -18.81
C GLU A 843 5.33 39.78 -17.77
N GLN A 844 6.60 39.39 -17.71
CA GLN A 844 7.47 39.72 -16.58
C GLN A 844 7.64 41.22 -16.35
N ASN A 845 7.66 42.05 -17.39
CA ASN A 845 7.85 43.49 -17.19
C ASN A 845 6.61 44.16 -16.58
N GLN A 846 5.41 43.82 -17.06
CA GLN A 846 4.15 44.32 -16.50
C GLN A 846 3.91 43.77 -15.10
N TRP A 847 4.23 42.49 -14.86
CA TRP A 847 4.10 41.83 -13.57
C TRP A 847 4.94 42.49 -12.47
N LEU A 848 6.19 42.84 -12.79
CA LEU A 848 7.10 43.47 -11.84
C LEU A 848 6.77 44.94 -11.53
N GLN A 849 6.00 45.62 -12.39
CA GLN A 849 5.73 47.06 -12.25
C GLN A 849 4.55 47.38 -11.32
N ASN A 850 3.58 46.48 -11.17
CA ASN A 850 2.36 46.71 -10.40
C ASN A 850 2.04 45.53 -9.47
N GLU A 851 0.94 45.66 -8.72
CA GLU A 851 0.33 44.56 -7.98
C GLU A 851 -1.08 44.32 -8.54
N TYR A 852 -1.47 43.05 -8.62
CA TYR A 852 -2.72 42.64 -9.26
C TYR A 852 -3.52 41.71 -8.36
N ASP A 853 -4.84 41.77 -8.51
CA ASP A 853 -5.78 40.79 -7.99
C ASP A 853 -6.27 39.92 -9.15
N PHE A 854 -6.32 38.60 -8.95
CA PHE A 854 -6.81 37.66 -9.96
C PHE A 854 -8.12 37.02 -9.50
N TYR A 855 -8.99 36.77 -10.47
CA TYR A 855 -10.27 36.11 -10.28
C TYR A 855 -10.34 34.94 -11.25
N ILE A 856 -10.27 33.72 -10.74
CA ILE A 856 -10.46 32.51 -11.53
C ILE A 856 -11.91 32.08 -11.35
N LEU A 857 -12.66 32.14 -12.43
CA LEU A 857 -14.09 31.82 -12.49
C LEU A 857 -14.24 30.40 -13.01
N LEU A 858 -15.13 29.62 -12.39
CA LEU A 858 -15.38 28.23 -12.75
C LEU A 858 -16.88 28.02 -12.98
N ASP A 859 -17.19 27.39 -14.11
CA ASP A 859 -18.51 26.81 -14.42
C ASP A 859 -18.34 25.29 -14.44
N THR A 860 -19.02 24.62 -13.50
CA THR A 860 -18.97 23.16 -13.38
C THR A 860 -20.29 22.52 -13.81
N ILE A 861 -21.42 23.20 -13.64
CA ILE A 861 -22.76 22.66 -13.93
C ILE A 861 -23.61 23.58 -14.81
N LYS A 862 -24.10 22.99 -15.91
CA LYS A 862 -24.93 23.69 -16.90
C LYS A 862 -26.25 24.20 -16.33
N GLY A 863 -26.67 25.39 -16.80
CA GLY A 863 -28.01 25.93 -16.58
C GLY A 863 -28.23 26.56 -15.21
N GLN A 864 -27.15 26.92 -14.52
CA GLN A 864 -27.14 27.74 -13.31
C GLN A 864 -25.91 28.65 -13.28
N GLY A 865 -25.50 29.14 -12.10
CA GLY A 865 -24.38 30.05 -11.96
C GLY A 865 -24.78 31.53 -12.07
N GLN A 866 -23.79 32.37 -11.77
CA GLN A 866 -23.93 33.81 -11.69
C GLN A 866 -23.43 34.49 -12.96
N SER A 867 -23.96 35.68 -13.26
CA SER A 867 -23.44 36.55 -14.32
C SER A 867 -22.49 37.63 -13.79
N ALA A 868 -22.65 38.04 -12.54
CA ALA A 868 -21.81 39.06 -11.92
C ALA A 868 -20.56 38.42 -11.30
N ILE A 869 -19.41 39.07 -11.46
CA ILE A 869 -18.17 38.65 -10.80
C ILE A 869 -18.06 39.38 -9.45
N PRO A 870 -17.81 38.69 -8.33
CA PRO A 870 -17.83 39.32 -7.02
C PRO A 870 -16.69 40.32 -6.89
N GLY A 871 -17.04 41.61 -6.76
CA GLY A 871 -16.08 42.71 -6.60
C GLY A 871 -15.53 43.31 -7.90
N ILE A 872 -16.00 42.85 -9.07
CA ILE A 872 -15.63 43.41 -10.38
C ILE A 872 -16.86 44.03 -11.04
N GLU A 873 -16.70 45.26 -11.54
CA GLU A 873 -17.74 46.03 -12.21
C GLU A 873 -17.58 45.98 -13.74
N GLY A 874 -18.69 46.12 -14.46
CA GLY A 874 -18.69 46.30 -15.92
C GLY A 874 -18.48 45.03 -16.75
N THR A 875 -17.99 43.96 -16.15
CA THR A 875 -17.89 42.62 -16.78
C THR A 875 -19.10 41.77 -16.43
N VAL A 876 -19.73 41.18 -17.44
CA VAL A 876 -20.88 40.28 -17.30
C VAL A 876 -20.50 38.96 -17.94
N GLY A 877 -20.57 37.88 -17.18
CA GLY A 877 -20.44 36.51 -17.67
C GLY A 877 -21.75 35.72 -17.62
N SER A 878 -21.64 34.42 -17.79
CA SER A 878 -22.71 33.45 -17.59
C SER A 878 -22.12 32.17 -16.98
N GLY A 879 -22.88 31.46 -16.16
CA GLY A 879 -22.46 30.16 -15.63
C GLY A 879 -21.50 30.18 -14.44
N ILE A 880 -21.18 31.32 -13.82
CA ILE A 880 -20.16 31.37 -12.75
C ILE A 880 -20.68 30.66 -11.49
N ASP A 881 -20.34 29.39 -11.31
CA ASP A 881 -20.64 28.60 -10.11
C ASP A 881 -19.66 28.93 -8.98
N PHE A 882 -18.38 29.15 -9.32
CA PHE A 882 -17.34 29.48 -8.34
C PHE A 882 -16.47 30.64 -8.79
N ALA A 883 -15.95 31.41 -7.82
CA ALA A 883 -15.01 32.49 -8.05
C ALA A 883 -13.86 32.43 -7.02
N ALA A 884 -12.69 31.96 -7.45
CA ALA A 884 -11.46 32.04 -6.69
C ALA A 884 -10.87 33.45 -6.83
N GLN A 885 -10.80 34.18 -5.72
CA GLN A 885 -10.18 35.49 -5.62
C GLN A 885 -8.77 35.30 -5.06
N LEU A 886 -7.74 35.64 -5.83
CA LEU A 886 -6.35 35.70 -5.36
C LEU A 886 -5.99 37.15 -5.08
N LYS A 887 -6.05 37.53 -3.80
CA LYS A 887 -5.93 38.92 -3.31
C LYS A 887 -4.83 39.06 -2.25
N GLY A 888 -3.74 38.34 -2.47
CA GLY A 888 -2.66 38.16 -1.50
C GLY A 888 -3.02 37.23 -0.33
N GLU A 889 -2.03 36.97 0.52
CA GLU A 889 -2.05 35.93 1.57
C GLU A 889 -3.29 35.94 2.47
N GLU A 890 -3.75 37.11 2.91
CA GLU A 890 -4.81 37.22 3.93
C GLU A 890 -6.25 37.23 3.36
N ASN A 891 -6.41 37.55 2.08
CA ASN A 891 -7.73 37.83 1.49
C ASN A 891 -8.12 36.85 0.39
N SER A 892 -7.24 35.93 0.01
CA SER A 892 -7.52 34.93 -1.02
C SER A 892 -8.56 33.90 -0.55
N ARG A 893 -9.53 33.60 -1.41
CA ARG A 893 -10.63 32.66 -1.10
C ARG A 893 -11.35 32.18 -2.35
N LEU A 894 -11.98 31.02 -2.24
CA LEU A 894 -12.97 30.50 -3.17
C LEU A 894 -14.38 30.83 -2.65
N LEU A 895 -15.18 31.45 -3.49
CA LEU A 895 -16.59 31.73 -3.26
C LEU A 895 -17.45 30.86 -4.16
N ILE A 896 -18.66 30.52 -3.70
CA ILE A 896 -19.64 29.71 -4.42
C ILE A 896 -20.91 30.52 -4.70
N ASP A 897 -21.56 30.26 -5.84
CA ASP A 897 -22.92 30.70 -6.12
C ASP A 897 -23.84 30.32 -4.94
N SER A 898 -24.54 31.30 -4.36
CA SER A 898 -25.52 31.04 -3.28
C SER A 898 -26.62 30.03 -3.64
N TYR A 899 -26.95 29.86 -4.94
CA TYR A 899 -27.86 28.82 -5.41
C TYR A 899 -27.23 27.42 -5.36
N TYR A 900 -25.91 27.32 -5.44
CA TYR A 900 -25.18 26.04 -5.45
C TYR A 900 -24.48 25.71 -4.12
N ASP A 901 -24.64 26.57 -3.11
CA ASP A 901 -24.10 26.37 -1.76
C ASP A 901 -24.81 25.24 -1.02
N THR A 902 -24.17 24.06 -1.01
CA THR A 902 -24.61 22.84 -0.34
C THR A 902 -24.75 23.05 1.18
N PHE A 903 -23.80 23.75 1.81
CA PHE A 903 -23.86 24.06 3.24
C PHE A 903 -25.07 24.93 3.58
N TYR A 904 -25.32 26.00 2.82
CA TYR A 904 -26.48 26.86 3.06
C TYR A 904 -27.80 26.14 2.74
N TYR A 905 -27.85 25.34 1.67
CA TYR A 905 -29.01 24.52 1.36
C TYR A 905 -29.37 23.60 2.54
N ASP A 906 -28.38 22.89 3.07
CA ASP A 906 -28.58 21.95 4.17
C ASP A 906 -28.95 22.64 5.47
N TYR A 907 -28.12 23.58 5.93
CA TYR A 907 -28.26 24.14 7.28
C TYR A 907 -29.16 25.37 7.31
N GLY A 908 -29.26 26.14 6.22
CA GLY A 908 -30.11 27.33 6.12
C GLY A 908 -31.52 27.04 5.62
N HIS A 909 -31.64 26.23 4.57
CA HIS A 909 -32.95 25.93 3.95
C HIS A 909 -33.64 24.70 4.55
N VAL A 910 -32.99 23.54 4.51
CA VAL A 910 -33.59 22.26 4.95
C VAL A 910 -33.72 22.22 6.48
N LYS A 911 -32.60 22.38 7.20
CA LYS A 911 -32.53 22.24 8.66
C LYS A 911 -32.89 23.52 9.43
N LYS A 912 -32.84 24.69 8.78
CA LYS A 912 -33.18 26.02 9.37
C LYS A 912 -32.41 26.36 10.66
N MET A 913 -31.14 25.95 10.71
CA MET A 913 -30.24 26.14 11.85
C MET A 913 -29.43 27.44 11.78
N ILE A 914 -29.33 28.06 10.60
CA ILE A 914 -28.64 29.34 10.38
C ILE A 914 -29.60 30.38 9.76
N PRO A 915 -29.28 31.69 9.84
CA PRO A 915 -30.14 32.73 9.27
C PRO A 915 -30.38 32.55 7.76
N SER A 916 -31.63 32.78 7.32
CA SER A 916 -31.99 32.70 5.90
C SER A 916 -31.39 33.86 5.10
N VAL A 917 -30.81 33.54 3.94
CA VAL A 917 -30.37 34.48 2.92
C VAL A 917 -31.48 34.66 1.88
N ASN A 918 -31.88 35.91 1.62
CA ASN A 918 -32.91 36.22 0.65
C ASN A 918 -32.45 35.88 -0.77
N ASN A 919 -33.34 35.28 -1.57
CA ASN A 919 -33.13 34.92 -2.98
C ASN A 919 -32.06 33.84 -3.24
N ALA A 920 -31.52 33.17 -2.22
CA ALA A 920 -30.59 32.05 -2.43
C ALA A 920 -31.21 30.90 -3.24
N ASP A 921 -32.54 30.79 -3.27
CA ASP A 921 -33.32 29.85 -4.09
C ASP A 921 -33.55 30.33 -5.55
N LYS A 922 -32.89 31.40 -5.96
CA LYS A 922 -33.00 31.99 -7.30
C LYS A 922 -31.64 31.97 -7.99
N LYS A 923 -31.60 31.37 -9.18
CA LYS A 923 -30.43 31.40 -10.08
C LYS A 923 -30.07 32.84 -10.45
N ASN A 924 -28.78 33.10 -10.62
CA ASN A 924 -28.25 34.40 -11.05
C ASN A 924 -28.76 35.60 -10.23
N ASN A 925 -28.69 35.47 -8.91
CA ASN A 925 -29.17 36.49 -7.96
C ASN A 925 -28.11 37.54 -7.56
N GLY A 926 -26.87 37.42 -8.07
CA GLY A 926 -25.72 38.26 -7.76
C GLY A 926 -25.05 38.00 -6.40
N ILE A 927 -25.43 36.92 -5.69
CA ILE A 927 -24.97 36.62 -4.33
C ILE A 927 -24.04 35.41 -4.36
N TYR A 928 -22.87 35.58 -3.75
CA TYR A 928 -21.91 34.52 -3.49
C TYR A 928 -21.79 34.28 -1.98
N HIS A 929 -21.58 33.02 -1.61
CA HIS A 929 -21.31 32.63 -0.24
C HIS A 929 -19.85 32.17 -0.06
N PRO A 930 -19.27 32.36 1.15
CA PRO A 930 -18.08 31.63 1.53
C PRO A 930 -18.40 30.14 1.66
N ILE A 931 -17.51 29.27 1.20
CA ILE A 931 -17.65 27.81 1.36
C ILE A 931 -17.36 27.43 2.82
N ARG A 932 -18.25 26.64 3.44
CA ARG A 932 -18.21 26.32 4.87
C ARG A 932 -18.40 24.84 5.16
N LEU A 933 -17.80 24.40 6.27
CA LEU A 933 -18.12 23.13 6.92
C LEU A 933 -18.68 23.41 8.32
N THR A 934 -19.63 22.56 8.72
CA THR A 934 -20.22 22.58 10.07
C THR A 934 -19.27 21.94 11.06
N LEU A 935 -19.12 22.54 12.23
CA LEU A 935 -18.30 22.01 13.33
C LEU A 935 -19.14 21.51 14.49
N ASN A 936 -20.24 22.21 14.77
CA ASN A 936 -21.19 21.84 15.81
C ASN A 936 -22.57 22.43 15.49
N LYS A 937 -23.62 21.70 15.88
CA LYS A 937 -24.98 22.26 15.93
C LYS A 937 -25.10 23.22 17.11
N ALA A 938 -26.23 23.89 17.28
CA ALA A 938 -26.47 24.65 18.51
C ALA A 938 -26.49 23.68 19.71
N LEU A 939 -25.74 24.01 20.76
CA LEU A 939 -25.55 23.17 21.95
C LEU A 939 -26.06 23.90 23.19
N THR A 940 -26.43 23.12 24.19
CA THR A 940 -26.75 23.60 25.52
C THR A 940 -25.82 22.91 26.50
N ILE A 941 -24.93 23.67 27.13
CA ILE A 941 -23.95 23.18 28.09
C ILE A 941 -24.43 23.49 29.51
N ASN A 942 -24.34 22.53 30.42
CA ASN A 942 -24.54 22.77 31.84
C ASN A 942 -23.18 22.80 32.53
N ASN A 943 -22.70 23.98 32.95
CA ASN A 943 -21.44 24.06 33.68
C ASN A 943 -21.66 24.55 35.12
N GLU A 944 -20.57 24.67 35.89
CA GLU A 944 -20.60 25.14 37.28
C GLU A 944 -21.23 26.55 37.44
N GLU A 945 -21.24 27.37 36.39
CA GLU A 945 -21.81 28.73 36.38
C GLU A 945 -23.29 28.74 35.96
N GLY A 946 -23.82 27.60 35.51
CA GLY A 946 -25.20 27.39 35.09
C GLY A 946 -25.31 26.93 33.63
N LYS A 947 -26.51 27.10 33.06
CA LYS A 947 -26.81 26.72 31.69
C LYS A 947 -26.30 27.77 30.70
N ILE A 948 -25.54 27.34 29.69
CA ILE A 948 -25.04 28.17 28.59
C ILE A 948 -25.57 27.62 27.27
N ASP A 949 -26.18 28.47 26.45
CA ASP A 949 -26.60 28.11 25.10
C ASP A 949 -25.55 28.61 24.09
N LEU A 950 -24.94 27.69 23.36
CA LEU A 950 -23.95 27.95 22.31
C LEU A 950 -24.62 27.94 20.94
N PRO A 951 -24.33 28.93 20.07
CA PRO A 951 -24.89 28.95 18.72
C PRO A 951 -24.28 27.85 17.84
N PHE A 952 -24.88 27.63 16.69
CA PHE A 952 -24.32 26.81 15.61
C PHE A 952 -22.90 27.27 15.25
N ASP A 953 -21.94 26.33 15.14
CA ASP A 953 -20.55 26.61 14.78
C ASP A 953 -20.20 26.04 13.40
N SER A 954 -19.46 26.83 12.64
CA SER A 954 -18.95 26.49 11.31
C SER A 954 -17.72 27.33 10.99
N TYR A 955 -16.90 26.86 10.05
CA TYR A 955 -15.76 27.64 9.58
C TYR A 955 -15.73 27.75 8.06
N GLU A 956 -15.03 28.77 7.56
CA GLU A 956 -14.84 29.00 6.12
C GLU A 956 -13.69 28.13 5.61
N THR A 957 -14.03 26.99 4.99
CA THR A 957 -13.06 26.11 4.32
C THR A 957 -12.66 26.63 2.93
N GLY A 958 -13.33 27.67 2.42
CA GLY A 958 -13.01 28.30 1.14
C GLY A 958 -11.78 29.23 1.17
N ARG A 959 -11.14 29.49 2.31
CA ARG A 959 -9.94 30.36 2.36
C ARG A 959 -8.76 29.70 1.65
N LEU A 960 -8.10 30.43 0.76
CA LEU A 960 -6.98 29.90 0.00
C LEU A 960 -5.66 30.33 0.65
N GLN A 961 -4.81 29.37 1.00
CA GLN A 961 -3.55 29.62 1.68
C GLN A 961 -2.39 29.77 0.69
N MET A 962 -1.67 30.89 0.80
CA MET A 962 -0.43 31.09 0.06
C MET A 962 0.71 30.34 0.75
N GLY A 963 1.58 29.67 -0.01
CA GLY A 963 2.69 28.94 0.59
C GLY A 963 3.57 28.23 -0.42
N ASN A 964 4.15 27.12 0.04
CA ASN A 964 4.95 26.21 -0.76
C ASN A 964 4.50 24.78 -0.44
N GLY A 965 3.90 24.11 -1.42
CA GLY A 965 3.38 22.74 -1.27
C GLY A 965 4.40 21.65 -1.62
N ASN A 966 5.68 21.98 -1.84
CA ASN A 966 6.72 21.00 -2.16
C ASN A 966 7.25 20.33 -0.88
N PRO A 967 7.04 19.01 -0.69
CA PRO A 967 7.47 18.30 0.53
C PRO A 967 8.98 18.35 0.79
N SER A 968 9.80 18.58 -0.25
CA SER A 968 11.25 18.71 -0.12
C SER A 968 11.69 20.11 0.35
N SER A 969 10.78 21.08 0.43
CA SER A 969 11.07 22.45 0.83
C SER A 969 11.16 22.61 2.34
N LYS A 970 12.09 23.45 2.80
CA LYS A 970 12.19 23.81 4.24
C LYS A 970 10.99 24.61 4.76
N ASN A 971 10.27 25.27 3.86
CA ASN A 971 9.08 26.05 4.19
C ASN A 971 7.81 25.33 3.71
N TYR A 972 7.88 24.00 3.56
CA TYR A 972 6.76 23.18 3.14
C TYR A 972 5.54 23.38 4.05
N ASN A 973 4.38 23.51 3.43
CA ASN A 973 3.09 23.51 4.09
C ASN A 973 2.09 22.72 3.23
N SER A 974 1.62 21.59 3.76
CA SER A 974 0.67 20.70 3.09
C SER A 974 -0.71 21.34 2.83
N LEU A 975 -1.05 22.45 3.52
CA LEU A 975 -2.27 23.21 3.31
C LEU A 975 -2.17 24.28 2.21
N THR A 976 -1.03 24.39 1.53
CA THR A 976 -0.83 25.37 0.44
C THR A 976 -1.83 25.11 -0.70
N ASP A 977 -2.62 26.14 -1.02
CA ASP A 977 -3.52 26.15 -2.17
C ASP A 977 -2.93 26.91 -3.34
N PHE A 978 -2.13 27.95 -3.10
CA PHE A 978 -1.53 28.72 -4.19
C PHE A 978 -0.12 29.21 -3.88
N ALA A 979 0.69 29.32 -4.92
CA ALA A 979 2.05 29.83 -4.85
C ALA A 979 2.23 30.96 -5.88
N VAL A 980 3.08 31.93 -5.54
CA VAL A 980 3.39 33.07 -6.40
C VAL A 980 4.89 33.22 -6.51
N ASN A 981 5.44 32.92 -7.69
CA ASN A 981 6.83 33.19 -8.01
C ASN A 981 6.93 34.52 -8.76
N LYS A 982 7.25 35.58 -8.02
CA LYS A 982 7.34 36.93 -8.60
C LYS A 982 8.51 37.09 -9.58
N GLU A 983 9.59 36.36 -9.39
CA GLU A 983 10.81 36.47 -10.20
C GLU A 983 10.66 35.83 -11.58
N ASN A 984 9.84 34.78 -11.69
CA ASN A 984 9.56 34.09 -12.95
C ASN A 984 8.17 34.43 -13.52
N GLY A 985 7.33 35.16 -12.78
CA GLY A 985 6.01 35.55 -13.24
C GLY A 985 5.00 34.40 -13.22
N ILE A 986 5.12 33.48 -12.26
CA ILE A 986 4.25 32.29 -12.17
C ILE A 986 3.28 32.42 -11.00
N ILE A 987 2.03 32.03 -11.23
CA ILE A 987 1.04 31.77 -10.20
C ILE A 987 0.54 30.35 -10.39
N GLU A 988 0.61 29.54 -9.35
CA GLU A 988 0.00 28.21 -9.31
C GLU A 988 -1.14 28.21 -8.30
N LEU A 989 -2.23 27.51 -8.61
CA LEU A 989 -3.41 27.35 -7.78
C LEU A 989 -3.90 25.91 -7.86
N LYS A 990 -4.18 25.33 -6.70
CA LYS A 990 -4.78 24.02 -6.50
C LYS A 990 -6.12 24.17 -5.80
N LEU A 991 -7.16 23.54 -6.36
CA LEU A 991 -8.51 23.54 -5.82
C LEU A 991 -8.97 22.09 -5.63
N GLN A 992 -9.19 21.72 -4.37
CA GLN A 992 -9.64 20.36 -4.01
C GLN A 992 -11.02 20.07 -4.61
N TRP A 993 -11.23 18.85 -5.10
CA TRP A 993 -12.46 18.47 -5.81
C TRP A 993 -13.76 18.75 -5.02
N MET A 994 -13.78 18.45 -3.72
CA MET A 994 -14.97 18.68 -2.89
C MET A 994 -15.29 20.16 -2.68
N LEU A 995 -14.31 21.08 -2.79
CA LEU A 995 -14.58 22.53 -2.79
C LEU A 995 -15.38 22.96 -4.02
N LEU A 996 -15.30 22.19 -5.11
CA LEU A 996 -15.99 22.43 -6.38
C LEU A 996 -17.27 21.60 -6.50
N ASN A 997 -17.80 21.08 -5.38
CA ASN A 997 -18.97 20.20 -5.31
C ASN A 997 -18.83 18.91 -6.15
N PHE A 998 -17.62 18.39 -6.35
CA PHE A 998 -17.46 17.04 -6.90
C PHE A 998 -17.73 15.97 -5.84
N LYS A 999 -18.59 15.01 -6.18
CA LYS A 999 -18.90 13.84 -5.35
C LYS A 999 -17.93 12.69 -5.61
N ASP A 1000 -17.54 12.55 -6.87
CA ASP A 1000 -16.57 11.57 -7.36
C ASP A 1000 -15.87 12.10 -8.63
N PRO A 1001 -14.68 12.70 -8.51
CA PRO A 1001 -13.92 13.19 -9.66
C PRO A 1001 -13.47 12.05 -10.59
N SER A 1002 -13.30 10.82 -10.08
CA SER A 1002 -12.86 9.66 -10.87
C SER A 1002 -13.87 9.29 -11.96
N GLN A 1003 -15.15 9.56 -11.71
CA GLN A 1003 -16.24 9.33 -12.65
C GLN A 1003 -16.88 10.64 -13.14
N ARG A 1004 -16.24 11.78 -12.91
CA ARG A 1004 -16.74 13.14 -13.22
C ARG A 1004 -18.14 13.41 -12.65
N GLU A 1005 -18.41 12.88 -11.46
CA GLU A 1005 -19.65 13.09 -10.73
C GLU A 1005 -19.55 14.33 -9.84
N MET A 1006 -20.52 15.23 -9.98
CA MET A 1006 -20.67 16.43 -9.17
C MET A 1006 -22.09 16.54 -8.63
N MET A 1007 -22.31 17.45 -7.70
CA MET A 1007 -23.65 17.79 -7.22
C MET A 1007 -24.54 18.27 -8.39
N GLY A 1008 -25.81 17.91 -8.34
CA GLY A 1008 -26.82 18.35 -9.30
C GLY A 1008 -27.50 19.66 -8.89
N ASP A 1009 -28.68 19.95 -9.47
CA ASP A 1009 -29.51 21.10 -9.06
C ASP A 1009 -30.17 20.80 -7.69
N ILE A 1010 -29.49 21.16 -6.61
CA ILE A 1010 -29.87 20.83 -5.23
C ILE A 1010 -31.23 21.39 -4.81
N TRP A 1011 -31.68 22.50 -5.40
CA TRP A 1011 -32.99 23.09 -5.14
C TRP A 1011 -34.13 22.37 -5.85
N LYS A 1012 -33.83 21.62 -6.91
CA LYS A 1012 -34.80 20.84 -7.67
C LYS A 1012 -34.89 19.40 -7.17
N ASP A 1013 -33.74 18.75 -6.98
CA ASP A 1013 -33.64 17.30 -6.77
C ASP A 1013 -33.14 16.93 -5.35
N GLY A 1014 -32.79 17.91 -4.51
CA GLY A 1014 -32.33 17.70 -3.13
C GLY A 1014 -30.81 17.61 -2.98
N ILE A 1015 -30.33 17.41 -1.74
CA ILE A 1015 -28.88 17.34 -1.48
C ILE A 1015 -28.21 16.13 -2.16
N GLU A 1016 -28.97 15.05 -2.39
CA GLU A 1016 -28.51 13.87 -3.11
C GLU A 1016 -28.40 14.07 -4.64
N ALA A 1017 -28.79 15.23 -5.15
CA ALA A 1017 -28.75 15.52 -6.57
C ALA A 1017 -27.34 15.27 -7.12
N SER A 1018 -27.27 14.61 -8.27
CA SER A 1018 -26.01 14.27 -8.92
C SER A 1018 -26.10 14.57 -10.42
N ALA A 1019 -24.99 14.99 -11.00
CA ALA A 1019 -24.81 15.25 -12.42
C ALA A 1019 -23.43 14.79 -12.89
N LYS A 1020 -23.32 14.48 -14.19
CA LYS A 1020 -22.03 14.21 -14.82
C LYS A 1020 -21.49 15.48 -15.45
N ALA A 1021 -20.25 15.83 -15.11
CA ALA A 1021 -19.54 16.93 -15.74
C ALA A 1021 -18.96 16.47 -17.08
N ASP A 1022 -19.21 17.23 -18.14
CA ASP A 1022 -18.48 17.06 -19.41
C ASP A 1022 -17.01 17.50 -19.26
N GLY A 1023 -16.77 18.41 -18.32
CA GLY A 1023 -15.51 19.07 -18.00
C GLY A 1023 -15.77 20.31 -17.15
N ILE A 1024 -14.75 21.13 -16.92
CA ILE A 1024 -14.84 22.41 -16.21
C ILE A 1024 -14.51 23.53 -17.17
N ARG A 1025 -15.32 24.58 -17.15
CA ARG A 1025 -15.02 25.81 -17.87
C ARG A 1025 -14.33 26.80 -16.93
N VAL A 1026 -13.29 27.44 -17.43
CA VAL A 1026 -12.44 28.38 -16.69
C VAL A 1026 -12.36 29.71 -17.43
N ALA A 1027 -12.49 30.80 -16.69
CA ALA A 1027 -12.14 32.14 -17.14
C ALA A 1027 -11.28 32.85 -16.08
N VAL A 1028 -10.42 33.75 -16.53
CA VAL A 1028 -9.50 34.49 -15.65
C VAL A 1028 -9.69 35.98 -15.87
N VAL A 1029 -9.87 36.73 -14.79
CA VAL A 1029 -9.92 38.19 -14.79
C VAL A 1029 -8.78 38.73 -13.94
N ALA A 1030 -8.03 39.68 -14.48
CA ALA A 1030 -7.02 40.43 -13.74
C ALA A 1030 -7.49 41.87 -13.53
N ALA A 1031 -7.23 42.42 -12.35
CA ALA A 1031 -7.43 43.82 -12.03
C ALA A 1031 -6.19 44.35 -11.29
N GLU A 1032 -5.90 45.65 -11.39
CA GLU A 1032 -4.95 46.27 -10.46
C GLU A 1032 -5.44 46.08 -9.03
N LYS A 1033 -4.51 45.88 -8.09
CA LYS A 1033 -4.84 45.58 -6.70
C LYS A 1033 -5.81 46.61 -6.09
N GLY A 1034 -6.95 46.12 -5.61
CA GLY A 1034 -8.01 46.96 -5.02
C GLY A 1034 -8.89 47.72 -6.03
N SER A 1035 -8.66 47.57 -7.33
CA SER A 1035 -9.54 48.09 -8.39
C SER A 1035 -10.73 47.14 -8.62
N SER A 1036 -11.92 47.70 -8.86
CA SER A 1036 -13.09 46.94 -9.33
C SER A 1036 -13.18 46.89 -10.86
N LEU A 1037 -12.31 47.62 -11.57
CA LEU A 1037 -12.27 47.60 -13.04
C LEU A 1037 -11.23 46.60 -13.52
N PRO A 1038 -11.60 45.66 -14.42
CA PRO A 1038 -10.67 44.69 -14.97
C PRO A 1038 -9.69 45.38 -15.92
N ILE A 1039 -8.45 44.92 -15.92
CA ILE A 1039 -7.44 45.29 -16.94
C ILE A 1039 -7.35 44.24 -18.05
N GLU A 1040 -7.70 42.99 -17.73
CA GLU A 1040 -7.67 41.87 -18.65
C GLU A 1040 -8.73 40.84 -18.25
N THR A 1041 -9.35 40.20 -19.24
CA THR A 1041 -10.37 39.16 -19.07
C THR A 1041 -10.14 38.14 -20.17
N LEU A 1042 -9.95 36.88 -19.76
CA LEU A 1042 -9.60 35.77 -20.63
C LEU A 1042 -10.59 34.62 -20.41
N PRO A 1043 -11.33 34.19 -21.44
CA PRO A 1043 -11.43 34.82 -22.79
C PRO A 1043 -12.00 36.26 -22.74
N GLU A 1044 -11.84 37.04 -23.81
CA GLU A 1044 -12.34 38.43 -23.89
C GLU A 1044 -13.87 38.53 -23.73
N ASN A 1045 -14.60 37.47 -24.11
CA ASN A 1045 -16.05 37.36 -23.98
C ASN A 1045 -16.40 36.21 -23.02
N LEU A 1046 -17.17 36.51 -21.97
CA LEU A 1046 -17.54 35.54 -20.94
C LEU A 1046 -18.89 34.85 -21.20
N GLU A 1047 -19.21 34.61 -22.47
CA GLU A 1047 -20.30 33.71 -22.87
C GLU A 1047 -19.87 32.24 -22.69
N GLU A 1048 -20.76 31.38 -22.20
CA GLU A 1048 -20.43 30.01 -21.74
C GLU A 1048 -19.65 29.16 -22.78
N ASP A 1049 -19.88 29.37 -24.08
CA ASP A 1049 -19.24 28.61 -25.16
C ASP A 1049 -17.83 29.09 -25.53
N GLU A 1050 -17.40 30.26 -25.05
CA GLU A 1050 -16.07 30.82 -25.33
C GLU A 1050 -15.05 30.59 -24.21
N TRP A 1051 -15.49 30.13 -23.03
CA TRP A 1051 -14.61 29.84 -21.89
C TRP A 1051 -13.58 28.76 -22.19
N LEU A 1052 -12.44 28.84 -21.51
CA LEU A 1052 -11.42 27.79 -21.58
C LEU A 1052 -12.02 26.51 -21.02
N PHE A 1053 -11.83 25.38 -21.69
CA PHE A 1053 -12.46 24.13 -21.31
C PHE A 1053 -11.40 23.10 -20.93
N TYR A 1054 -11.59 22.47 -19.77
CA TYR A 1054 -10.74 21.39 -19.27
C TYR A 1054 -11.57 20.12 -19.05
N THR A 1055 -11.04 18.99 -19.47
CA THR A 1055 -11.59 17.67 -19.18
C THR A 1055 -10.43 16.71 -18.91
N TRP A 1056 -10.71 15.67 -18.13
CA TRP A 1056 -9.78 14.61 -17.79
C TRP A 1056 -10.40 13.24 -18.06
N ASP A 1057 -9.58 12.19 -18.09
CA ASP A 1057 -10.04 10.83 -18.26
C ASP A 1057 -10.62 10.28 -16.96
N THR A 1058 -11.67 9.45 -17.06
CA THR A 1058 -12.19 8.76 -15.87
C THR A 1058 -11.23 7.67 -15.44
N TRP A 1059 -11.20 7.35 -14.16
CA TRP A 1059 -10.39 6.25 -13.63
C TRP A 1059 -11.19 5.36 -12.67
N ASP A 1060 -10.79 4.08 -12.63
CA ASP A 1060 -11.24 3.10 -11.65
C ASP A 1060 -10.10 2.62 -10.76
N GLU A 1061 -8.85 2.94 -11.11
CA GLU A 1061 -7.66 2.71 -10.29
C GLU A 1061 -6.93 4.05 -10.15
N PRO A 1062 -6.75 4.58 -8.92
CA PRO A 1062 -6.06 5.85 -8.73
C PRO A 1062 -4.55 5.68 -8.94
N LEU A 1063 -3.89 6.68 -9.53
CA LEU A 1063 -2.44 6.74 -9.54
C LEU A 1063 -1.94 7.43 -8.26
N TYR A 1064 -1.04 6.79 -7.53
CA TYR A 1064 -0.47 7.33 -6.30
C TYR A 1064 0.92 6.77 -6.01
N HIS A 1065 1.63 7.40 -5.08
CA HIS A 1065 2.85 6.88 -4.47
C HIS A 1065 2.87 7.09 -2.96
N GLU A 1066 3.63 6.25 -2.25
CA GLU A 1066 3.83 6.37 -0.81
C GLU A 1066 4.84 7.47 -0.48
N ARG A 1067 4.56 8.30 0.53
CA ARG A 1067 5.52 9.25 1.10
C ARG A 1067 5.39 9.30 2.62
N LEU A 1068 6.51 9.22 3.33
CA LEU A 1068 6.54 9.53 4.76
C LEU A 1068 6.30 11.03 4.97
N LYS A 1069 5.31 11.38 5.78
CA LYS A 1069 4.98 12.77 6.08
C LYS A 1069 6.04 13.41 6.96
N VAL A 1070 6.08 14.74 6.99
CA VAL A 1070 6.96 15.47 7.93
C VAL A 1070 6.69 15.08 9.39
N SER A 1071 5.45 14.69 9.71
CA SER A 1071 5.08 14.18 11.03
C SER A 1071 5.83 12.90 11.44
N PHE A 1072 6.25 12.06 10.49
CA PHE A 1072 7.04 10.86 10.76
C PHE A 1072 8.37 11.19 11.44
N ASP A 1073 9.14 12.14 10.91
CA ASP A 1073 10.45 12.48 11.47
C ASP A 1073 10.34 13.13 12.86
N ILE A 1074 9.28 13.92 13.08
CA ILE A 1074 8.99 14.52 14.39
C ILE A 1074 8.65 13.44 15.40
N MET A 1075 7.81 12.46 15.03
CA MET A 1075 7.48 11.33 15.88
C MET A 1075 8.67 10.41 16.12
N LYS A 1076 9.52 10.19 15.11
CA LYS A 1076 10.77 9.45 15.24
C LYS A 1076 11.68 10.06 16.30
N GLN A 1077 11.80 11.39 16.32
CA GLN A 1077 12.54 12.10 17.35
C GLN A 1077 11.86 11.97 18.72
N ALA A 1078 10.55 12.21 18.81
CA ALA A 1078 9.80 12.10 20.06
C ALA A 1078 9.91 10.70 20.70
N TYR A 1079 9.79 9.64 19.90
CA TYR A 1079 9.95 8.26 20.34
C TYR A 1079 11.40 7.91 20.69
N ALA A 1080 12.40 8.59 20.13
CA ALA A 1080 13.79 8.39 20.57
C ALA A 1080 14.06 9.04 21.95
N GLU A 1081 13.48 10.22 22.21
CA GLU A 1081 13.81 11.05 23.37
C GLU A 1081 12.95 10.80 24.61
N ILE A 1082 11.66 10.50 24.43
CA ILE A 1082 10.70 10.33 25.52
C ILE A 1082 10.82 8.93 26.13
N THR A 1083 11.09 8.85 27.43
CA THR A 1083 11.20 7.61 28.21
C THR A 1083 10.44 7.71 29.53
N ILE A 1084 10.23 6.57 30.18
CA ILE A 1084 9.80 6.53 31.59
C ILE A 1084 10.86 7.28 32.43
N LYS A 1085 10.41 8.07 33.41
CA LYS A 1085 11.28 8.87 34.29
C LYS A 1085 11.71 8.13 35.55
#